data_AF-A0A2A4IXH1-F1
#
_entry.id   AF-A0A2A4IXH1-F1
#
_cell.length_a   1.000
_cell.length_b   1.000
_cell.length_c   1.000
_cell.angle_alpha   90.00
_cell.angle_beta   90.00
_cell.angle_gamma   90.00
#
_symmetry.space_group_name_H-M   'P 1'
#
loop_
_entity.id
_entity.type
_entity.pdbx_description
1 polymer ?
#
loop_
_entity_poly.entity_id
_entity_poly.type
_entity_poly.pdbx_seq_one_letter_code
_entity_poly.pdbx_strand_id
1 'polypeptide(L)'
;MYSFSELVYYSSLLACISLGSYYKKIEDPVTKRSYGTGLGVLITCMICGPSVVHSVLMVWGNIIIIKCCKKQYIHHLSLAYTWLYLIYLNFNLDVTNNVLWIHQAVALRLVGLAFEINMAEKARRQPPPKVATIANNSIPNIDEVANKLSNQAAQHATSVAKNSANKFTLSDMGFVPTEPSAVDIIAYAYYFIGLHKGPYYRWKIFNEHFKTPFGVLGDCRIITEQKLKKAFVCGLVYLFLSRKFPVQVYYENDFYLKHGTDFRYLYNIPQMFIYVLQYQVLMMLCTSVCTETGFGVYPTKTQPLPGHGPSTRFSLLNLATVTEEVALEQEYNFAMLRSFENEKLLIGPRMRDTLRGWDMSTRYWFWAYTYKGMVKTNKEVRCVFAQYVSGYIHHLSLAYTWLYLIYLNFNLDVTNNVLWIHQAVALRLVGLAFEINMAEKARRQPPPKVATIANNSIPNIDEVANKLSNQAAQHATSVAKNSANKFTLSDMGFVPTEPSAVDIIAYAYYFIGLHKGPYYRWKIFNEHFKTPFGVLGDCRIITEQKLKKAFVCGLVYLFLSRKFPVQVYYENDFYLKHGTDFRYLYNIPQMFIYVLQYQVLMMLCTSVCTETGFGVYPTKTQPLPGHGPSTRFSLLNLATVTEEVALEQEYNFAMLRSFENEKLLIGPRMRDTLRGWDMSTRYWFWAYTYKGMVKTNKEVRCVFAQYVSGSALSFLAWTVWCGPTLQQLIISATLWVHLHLEYEYGELYDTNVSMKIPWDIGFSIMRLFCLTYLTPCLILKDSAVVLRYYNSIFWVYHMVLLFLILGAVGVYKERTLARSSL
;
A
#
# COMPACT_ATOMS: atom_id res chain seq x y z
N MET A 1 32.45 -13.72 17.74
CA MET A 1 32.39 -15.06 18.35
C MET A 1 31.04 -15.63 17.93
N TYR A 2 31.00 -16.70 17.12
CA TYR A 2 29.73 -17.24 16.60
C TYR A 2 28.89 -17.80 17.74
N SER A 3 27.57 -17.55 17.71
CA SER A 3 26.67 -18.12 18.72
C SER A 3 26.59 -19.63 18.54
N PHE A 4 26.48 -20.39 19.64
CA PHE A 4 26.26 -21.84 19.60
C PHE A 4 25.09 -22.23 18.67
N SER A 5 24.06 -21.39 18.61
CA SER A 5 22.91 -21.56 17.71
C SER A 5 23.25 -21.49 16.22
N GLU A 6 24.25 -20.71 15.81
CA GLU A 6 24.72 -20.63 14.43
C GLU A 6 25.55 -21.86 14.07
N LEU A 7 26.37 -22.35 15.00
CA LEU A 7 27.15 -23.56 14.80
C LEU A 7 26.24 -24.77 14.57
N VAL A 8 25.18 -24.92 15.38
CA VAL A 8 24.17 -25.98 15.22
C VAL A 8 23.45 -25.86 13.88
N TYR A 9 23.13 -24.63 13.44
CA TYR A 9 22.46 -24.40 12.17
C TYR A 9 23.32 -24.84 10.97
N TYR A 10 24.57 -24.35 10.88
CA TYR A 10 25.44 -24.69 9.75
C TYR A 10 25.91 -26.15 9.77
N SER A 11 26.14 -26.74 10.95
CA SER A 11 26.49 -28.16 11.05
C SER A 11 25.34 -29.07 10.61
N SER A 12 24.10 -28.75 10.99
CA SER A 12 22.92 -29.49 10.53
C SER A 12 22.77 -29.42 9.00
N LEU A 13 23.12 -28.28 8.40
CA LEU A 13 23.03 -28.08 6.96
C LEU A 13 24.11 -28.89 6.22
N LEU A 14 25.35 -28.89 6.72
CA LEU A 14 26.41 -29.77 6.20
C LEU A 14 26.03 -31.26 6.32
N ALA A 15 25.43 -31.65 7.44
CA ALA A 15 24.91 -33.01 7.61
C ALA A 15 23.83 -33.36 6.56
N CYS A 16 22.93 -32.42 6.23
CA CYS A 16 21.93 -32.62 5.16
C CYS A 16 22.56 -32.81 3.79
N ILE A 17 23.64 -32.08 3.48
CA ILE A 17 24.37 -32.25 2.21
C ILE A 17 24.95 -33.66 2.14
N SER A 18 25.65 -34.10 3.19
CA SER A 18 26.25 -35.44 3.26
C SER A 18 25.21 -36.57 3.20
N LEU A 19 24.06 -36.40 3.86
CA LEU A 19 22.97 -37.37 3.82
C LEU A 19 22.21 -37.37 2.48
N GLY A 20 22.30 -36.29 1.69
CA GLY A 20 21.66 -36.16 0.39
C GLY A 20 22.07 -37.22 -0.62
N SER A 21 23.34 -37.64 -0.62
CA SER A 21 23.82 -38.70 -1.52
C SER A 21 23.25 -40.07 -1.18
N TYR A 22 23.00 -40.34 0.11
CA TYR A 22 22.33 -41.57 0.55
C TYR A 22 20.84 -41.51 0.25
N TYR A 23 20.22 -40.35 0.46
CA TYR A 23 18.82 -40.10 0.14
C TYR A 23 18.47 -40.39 -1.32
N LYS A 24 19.37 -40.03 -2.25
CA LYS A 24 19.19 -40.23 -3.69
C LYS A 24 19.09 -41.73 -4.08
N LYS A 25 19.72 -42.63 -3.31
CA LYS A 25 19.72 -44.09 -3.57
C LYS A 25 18.43 -44.81 -3.15
N ILE A 26 17.53 -44.13 -2.44
CA ILE A 26 16.26 -44.72 -2.00
C ILE A 26 15.30 -44.73 -3.20
N GLU A 27 14.93 -45.93 -3.66
CA GLU A 27 14.00 -46.12 -4.79
C GLU A 27 12.54 -46.02 -4.37
N ASP A 28 12.16 -46.63 -3.23
CA ASP A 28 10.77 -46.63 -2.76
C ASP A 28 10.31 -45.21 -2.36
N PRO A 29 9.28 -44.65 -3.04
CA PRO A 29 8.81 -43.28 -2.78
C PRO A 29 8.24 -43.09 -1.37
N VAL A 30 7.64 -44.13 -0.77
CA VAL A 30 7.04 -44.02 0.58
C VAL A 30 8.14 -43.93 1.62
N THR A 31 9.12 -44.83 1.57
CA THR A 31 10.30 -44.81 2.44
C THR A 31 11.10 -43.53 2.25
N LYS A 32 11.29 -43.08 1.01
CA LYS A 32 11.96 -41.82 0.67
C LYS A 32 11.26 -40.60 1.27
N ARG A 33 9.93 -40.58 1.28
CA ARG A 33 9.15 -39.51 1.92
C ARG A 33 9.26 -39.55 3.45
N SER A 34 9.13 -40.73 4.06
CA SER A 34 9.20 -40.90 5.51
C SER A 34 10.58 -40.55 6.04
N TYR A 35 11.66 -40.97 5.37
CA TYR A 35 13.03 -40.60 5.71
C TYR A 35 13.24 -39.09 5.67
N GLY A 36 12.82 -38.42 4.59
CA GLY A 36 12.97 -36.98 4.44
C GLY A 36 12.16 -36.17 5.46
N THR A 37 10.98 -36.69 5.86
CA THR A 37 10.15 -36.08 6.90
C THR A 37 10.76 -36.28 8.28
N GLY A 38 11.21 -37.50 8.60
CA GLY A 38 11.83 -37.80 9.90
C GLY A 38 13.11 -36.99 10.12
N LEU A 39 13.96 -36.88 9.09
CA LEU A 39 15.17 -36.05 9.15
C LEU A 39 14.84 -34.57 9.38
N GLY A 40 13.82 -34.02 8.70
CA GLY A 40 13.45 -32.62 8.88
C GLY A 40 12.77 -32.32 10.21
N VAL A 41 11.98 -33.25 10.78
CA VAL A 41 11.47 -33.14 12.15
C VAL A 41 12.64 -33.14 13.15
N LEU A 42 13.62 -34.03 12.99
CA LEU A 42 14.81 -34.08 13.84
C LEU A 42 15.58 -32.75 13.80
N ILE A 43 15.82 -32.21 12.61
CA ILE A 43 16.50 -30.91 12.43
C ILE A 43 15.70 -29.77 13.07
N THR A 44 14.37 -29.76 12.90
CA THR A 44 13.50 -28.77 13.52
C THR A 44 13.64 -28.81 15.05
N CYS A 45 13.61 -30.00 15.66
CA CYS A 45 13.79 -30.16 17.09
C CYS A 45 15.18 -29.68 17.56
N MET A 46 16.24 -29.98 16.80
CA MET A 46 17.60 -29.56 17.13
C MET A 46 17.81 -28.04 17.05
N ILE A 47 17.24 -27.37 16.04
CA ILE A 47 17.42 -25.93 15.83
C ILE A 47 16.45 -25.12 16.71
N CYS A 48 15.17 -25.51 16.74
CA CYS A 48 14.12 -24.77 17.45
C CYS A 48 14.11 -25.01 18.96
N GLY A 49 14.65 -26.14 19.45
CA GLY A 49 14.62 -26.48 20.86
C GLY A 49 13.17 -26.40 21.43
N PRO A 50 12.95 -25.73 22.57
CA PRO A 50 11.61 -25.56 23.15
C PRO A 50 10.61 -24.84 22.23
N SER A 51 11.10 -23.96 21.34
CA SER A 51 10.24 -23.21 20.43
C SER A 51 9.61 -24.08 19.34
N VAL A 52 9.96 -25.37 19.24
CA VAL A 52 9.32 -26.31 18.29
C VAL A 52 7.80 -26.40 18.48
N VAL A 53 7.31 -26.18 19.71
CA VAL A 53 5.88 -26.18 20.04
C VAL A 53 5.11 -25.19 19.16
N HIS A 54 5.71 -24.02 18.87
CA HIS A 54 5.09 -23.00 18.04
C HIS A 54 4.97 -23.44 16.57
N SER A 55 5.99 -24.10 16.03
CA SER A 55 5.94 -24.72 14.70
C SER A 55 4.87 -25.82 14.64
N VAL A 56 4.78 -26.66 15.67
CA VAL A 56 3.78 -27.73 15.77
C VAL A 56 2.35 -27.15 15.80
N LEU A 57 2.10 -26.13 16.62
CA LEU A 57 0.81 -25.43 16.65
C LEU A 57 0.45 -24.81 15.30
N MET A 58 1.42 -24.18 14.63
CA MET A 58 1.21 -23.58 13.31
C MET A 58 0.84 -24.62 12.25
N VAL A 59 1.49 -25.79 12.25
CA VAL A 59 1.17 -26.90 11.35
C VAL A 59 -0.21 -27.47 11.66
N TRP A 60 -0.51 -27.75 12.93
CA TRP A 60 -1.81 -28.28 13.36
C TRP A 60 -2.98 -27.35 13.04
N GLY A 61 -2.84 -26.05 13.31
CA GLY A 61 -3.87 -25.07 12.97
C GLY A 61 -4.14 -25.03 11.46
N ASN A 62 -3.11 -25.11 10.63
CA ASN A 62 -3.27 -25.18 9.18
C ASN A 62 -3.90 -26.50 8.71
N ILE A 63 -3.61 -27.64 9.35
CA ILE A 63 -4.28 -28.91 9.05
C ILE A 63 -5.79 -28.79 9.32
N ILE A 64 -6.18 -28.23 10.47
CA ILE A 64 -7.59 -28.01 10.82
C ILE A 64 -8.26 -27.08 9.79
N ILE A 65 -7.61 -25.97 9.43
CA ILE A 65 -8.16 -25.03 8.44
C ILE A 65 -8.32 -25.71 7.07
N ILE A 66 -7.32 -26.46 6.61
CA ILE A 66 -7.35 -27.12 5.29
C ILE A 66 -8.40 -28.24 5.24
N LYS A 67 -8.58 -29.00 6.33
CA LYS A 67 -9.51 -30.14 6.39
C LYS A 67 -10.95 -29.74 6.69
N CYS A 68 -11.18 -28.77 7.57
CA CYS A 68 -12.52 -28.47 8.09
C CYS A 68 -13.21 -27.28 7.40
N CYS A 69 -12.48 -26.39 6.72
CA CYS A 69 -13.07 -25.18 6.14
C CYS A 69 -13.48 -25.35 4.67
N LYS A 70 -14.44 -24.52 4.21
CA LYS A 70 -14.85 -24.50 2.80
C LYS A 70 -13.70 -24.08 1.89
N LYS A 71 -13.42 -24.88 0.84
CA LYS A 71 -12.34 -24.71 -0.17
C LYS A 71 -12.23 -23.30 -0.79
N GLN A 72 -13.32 -22.53 -0.78
CA GLN A 72 -13.34 -21.14 -1.25
C GLN A 72 -12.56 -20.17 -0.35
N TYR A 73 -12.54 -20.39 0.97
CA TYR A 73 -12.01 -19.44 1.97
C TYR A 73 -10.72 -19.93 2.67
N ILE A 74 -10.28 -21.17 2.42
CA ILE A 74 -9.13 -21.79 3.09
C ILE A 74 -7.87 -20.92 3.00
N HIS A 75 -7.57 -20.39 1.81
CA HIS A 75 -6.37 -19.58 1.59
C HIS A 75 -6.37 -18.27 2.40
N HIS A 76 -7.53 -17.63 2.57
CA HIS A 76 -7.65 -16.43 3.40
C HIS A 76 -7.51 -16.74 4.90
N LEU A 77 -8.16 -17.83 5.36
CA LEU A 77 -8.10 -18.25 6.76
C LEU A 77 -6.68 -18.74 7.15
N SER A 78 -6.05 -19.53 6.29
CA SER A 78 -4.68 -20.03 6.46
C SER A 78 -3.66 -18.87 6.48
N LEU A 79 -3.80 -17.92 5.55
CA LEU A 79 -2.98 -16.70 5.53
C LEU A 79 -3.15 -15.89 6.82
N ALA A 80 -4.40 -15.60 7.22
CA ALA A 80 -4.69 -14.80 8.41
C ALA A 80 -4.18 -15.47 9.70
N TYR A 81 -4.47 -16.76 9.90
CA TYR A 81 -4.00 -17.52 11.06
C TYR A 81 -2.48 -17.54 11.14
N THR A 82 -1.81 -17.90 10.04
CA THR A 82 -0.35 -18.06 10.01
C THR A 82 0.37 -16.73 10.18
N TRP A 83 -0.12 -15.63 9.57
CA TRP A 83 0.49 -14.31 9.72
C TRP A 83 0.26 -13.73 11.10
N LEU A 84 -0.93 -13.88 11.69
CA LEU A 84 -1.19 -13.47 13.07
C LEU A 84 -0.30 -14.24 14.05
N TYR A 85 -0.06 -15.53 13.80
CA TYR A 85 0.82 -16.34 14.62
C TYR A 85 2.29 -15.93 14.50
N LEU A 86 2.76 -15.63 13.28
CA LEU A 86 4.11 -15.07 13.07
C LEU A 86 4.25 -13.70 13.75
N ILE A 87 3.22 -12.84 13.70
CA ILE A 87 3.19 -11.57 14.42
C ILE A 87 3.32 -11.81 15.92
N TYR A 88 2.55 -12.76 16.48
CA TYR A 88 2.65 -13.12 17.88
C TYR A 88 4.06 -13.59 18.26
N LEU A 89 4.67 -14.47 17.47
CA LEU A 89 6.04 -14.96 17.68
C LEU A 89 7.06 -13.81 17.67
N ASN A 90 6.90 -12.85 16.77
CA ASN A 90 7.85 -11.75 16.59
C ASN A 90 7.76 -10.67 17.68
N PHE A 91 6.57 -10.39 18.22
CA PHE A 91 6.38 -9.32 19.20
C PHE A 91 6.48 -9.78 20.65
N ASN A 92 6.14 -11.04 20.95
CA ASN A 92 6.01 -11.52 22.32
C ASN A 92 7.10 -12.51 22.76
N LEU A 93 7.95 -12.99 21.84
CA LEU A 93 8.94 -14.02 22.14
C LEU A 93 10.33 -13.64 21.57
N ASP A 94 11.36 -13.74 22.39
CA ASP A 94 12.76 -13.54 21.99
C ASP A 94 13.28 -14.80 21.29
N VAL A 95 12.92 -14.96 20.01
CA VAL A 95 13.33 -16.10 19.18
C VAL A 95 14.58 -15.75 18.36
N THR A 96 15.54 -16.67 18.28
CA THR A 96 16.75 -16.46 17.45
C THR A 96 16.39 -16.43 15.96
N ASN A 97 17.17 -15.67 15.17
CA ASN A 97 16.94 -15.53 13.71
C ASN A 97 16.87 -16.88 12.97
N ASN A 98 17.67 -17.86 13.38
CA ASN A 98 17.71 -19.19 12.76
C ASN A 98 16.42 -19.96 12.96
N VAL A 99 15.86 -19.90 14.18
CA VAL A 99 14.58 -20.54 14.54
C VAL A 99 13.44 -19.86 13.80
N LEU A 100 13.48 -18.53 13.70
CA LEU A 100 12.48 -17.78 12.95
C LEU A 100 12.45 -18.16 11.46
N TRP A 101 13.62 -18.37 10.82
CA TRP A 101 13.66 -18.78 9.42
C TRP A 101 12.94 -20.10 9.16
N ILE A 102 13.00 -21.05 10.10
CA ILE A 102 12.25 -22.31 10.00
C ILE A 102 10.75 -22.05 10.08
N HIS A 103 10.30 -21.24 11.04
CA HIS A 103 8.88 -20.88 11.17
C HIS A 103 8.35 -20.15 9.91
N GLN A 104 9.14 -19.25 9.32
CA GLN A 104 8.81 -18.57 8.06
C GLN A 104 8.72 -19.56 6.88
N ALA A 105 9.66 -20.52 6.78
CA ALA A 105 9.65 -21.53 5.73
C ALA A 105 8.40 -22.42 5.82
N VAL A 106 8.07 -22.90 7.02
CA VAL A 106 6.85 -23.69 7.29
C VAL A 106 5.60 -22.88 6.97
N ALA A 107 5.54 -21.61 7.37
CA ALA A 107 4.42 -20.72 7.08
C ALA A 107 4.16 -20.56 5.58
N LEU A 108 5.20 -20.25 4.80
CA LEU A 108 5.10 -20.08 3.35
C LEU A 108 4.62 -21.35 2.63
N ARG A 109 5.06 -22.53 3.11
CA ARG A 109 4.62 -23.83 2.61
C ARG A 109 3.13 -24.05 2.85
N LEU A 110 2.68 -23.95 4.09
CA LEU A 110 1.30 -24.23 4.48
C LEU A 110 0.31 -23.28 3.80
N VAL A 111 0.62 -21.99 3.76
CA VAL A 111 -0.22 -21.00 3.10
C VAL A 111 -0.20 -21.20 1.58
N GLY A 112 0.97 -21.47 0.99
CA GLY A 112 1.08 -21.81 -0.43
C GLY A 112 0.22 -23.02 -0.82
N LEU A 113 0.21 -24.06 0.00
CA LEU A 113 -0.65 -25.24 -0.16
C LEU A 113 -2.14 -24.85 -0.15
N ALA A 114 -2.57 -24.02 0.80
CA ALA A 114 -3.95 -23.54 0.87
C ALA A 114 -4.38 -22.77 -0.40
N PHE A 115 -3.48 -21.95 -0.96
CA PHE A 115 -3.72 -21.28 -2.24
C PHE A 115 -3.80 -22.26 -3.41
N GLU A 116 -2.90 -23.25 -3.50
CA GLU A 116 -2.92 -24.25 -4.57
C GLU A 116 -4.22 -25.09 -4.57
N ILE A 117 -4.70 -25.50 -3.38
CA ILE A 117 -5.97 -26.22 -3.24
C ILE A 117 -7.16 -25.37 -3.72
N ASN A 118 -7.19 -24.09 -3.32
CA ASN A 118 -8.24 -23.17 -3.76
C ASN A 118 -8.24 -22.98 -5.29
N MET A 119 -7.04 -22.81 -5.87
CA MET A 119 -6.89 -22.68 -7.31
C MET A 119 -7.34 -23.94 -8.05
N ALA A 120 -7.02 -25.13 -7.51
CA ALA A 120 -7.39 -26.42 -8.11
C ALA A 120 -8.92 -26.59 -8.12
N GLU A 121 -9.56 -26.22 -7.02
CA GLU A 121 -11.01 -26.22 -6.90
C GLU A 121 -11.68 -25.23 -7.85
N LYS A 122 -11.12 -24.02 -8.00
CA LYS A 122 -11.63 -23.02 -8.94
C LYS A 122 -11.49 -23.46 -10.40
N ALA A 123 -10.42 -24.17 -10.74
CA ALA A 123 -10.22 -24.72 -12.08
C ALA A 123 -11.25 -25.81 -12.41
N ARG A 124 -11.58 -26.70 -11.46
CA ARG A 124 -12.62 -27.73 -11.64
C ARG A 124 -14.02 -27.19 -11.86
N ARG A 125 -14.35 -26.05 -11.28
CA ARG A 125 -15.68 -25.43 -11.42
C ARG A 125 -15.89 -24.70 -12.74
N GLN A 126 -14.86 -24.56 -13.58
CA GLN A 126 -15.00 -23.96 -14.91
C GLN A 126 -15.39 -25.05 -15.92
N PRO A 127 -16.44 -24.84 -16.74
CA PRO A 127 -16.79 -25.78 -17.80
C PRO A 127 -15.65 -25.84 -18.84
N PRO A 128 -15.45 -26.98 -19.52
CA PRO A 128 -14.43 -27.11 -20.55
C PRO A 128 -14.65 -26.05 -21.65
N PRO A 129 -13.58 -25.51 -22.25
CA PRO A 129 -13.71 -24.58 -23.36
C PRO A 129 -14.49 -25.23 -24.51
N LYS A 130 -15.50 -24.53 -25.04
CA LYS A 130 -16.26 -24.98 -26.22
C LYS A 130 -15.28 -25.22 -27.37
N VAL A 131 -15.12 -26.47 -27.78
CA VAL A 131 -14.42 -26.82 -29.02
C VAL A 131 -15.23 -26.23 -30.17
N ALA A 132 -14.62 -25.33 -30.94
CA ALA A 132 -15.24 -24.81 -32.15
C ALA A 132 -15.29 -25.96 -33.18
N THR A 133 -16.48 -26.48 -33.44
CA THR A 133 -16.73 -27.40 -34.54
C THR A 133 -16.48 -26.64 -35.85
N ILE A 134 -15.40 -26.95 -36.56
CA ILE A 134 -15.17 -26.42 -37.91
C ILE A 134 -16.10 -27.20 -38.84
N ALA A 135 -17.14 -26.53 -39.32
CA ALA A 135 -17.95 -27.03 -40.42
C ALA A 135 -17.11 -26.94 -41.70
N ASN A 136 -16.82 -28.11 -42.29
CA ASN A 136 -16.27 -28.21 -43.64
C ASN A 136 -17.22 -27.55 -44.63
N ASN A 137 -16.72 -26.63 -45.46
CA ASN A 137 -16.99 -26.58 -46.90
C ASN A 137 -16.19 -25.45 -47.57
N SER A 138 -15.74 -25.74 -48.79
CA SER A 138 -14.93 -24.95 -49.75
C SER A 138 -13.41 -25.05 -49.58
N ILE A 139 -12.78 -25.58 -50.64
CA ILE A 139 -11.33 -25.70 -50.86
C ILE A 139 -10.79 -24.33 -51.30
N PRO A 140 -9.87 -23.70 -50.57
CA PRO A 140 -9.11 -22.56 -51.07
C PRO A 140 -7.67 -22.94 -51.43
N ASN A 141 -7.13 -22.18 -52.37
CA ASN A 141 -5.86 -22.35 -53.07
C ASN A 141 -4.62 -22.45 -52.14
N ILE A 142 -3.73 -23.41 -52.42
CA ILE A 142 -2.62 -23.87 -51.56
C ILE A 142 -1.57 -22.78 -51.31
N ASP A 143 -1.35 -21.88 -52.28
CA ASP A 143 -0.32 -20.84 -52.18
C ASP A 143 -0.74 -19.61 -51.36
N GLU A 144 -2.06 -19.34 -51.29
CA GLU A 144 -2.58 -18.26 -50.44
C GLU A 144 -2.67 -18.70 -48.96
N VAL A 145 -2.91 -19.99 -48.73
CA VAL A 145 -2.95 -20.61 -47.40
C VAL A 145 -1.53 -20.68 -46.81
N ALA A 146 -0.50 -20.99 -47.60
CA ALA A 146 0.90 -21.03 -47.13
C ALA A 146 1.40 -19.65 -46.66
N ASN A 147 1.06 -18.57 -47.38
CA ASN A 147 1.44 -17.20 -47.01
C ASN A 147 0.61 -16.60 -45.87
N LYS A 148 -0.64 -17.06 -45.68
CA LYS A 148 -1.43 -16.75 -44.47
C LYS A 148 -0.94 -17.53 -43.25
N LEU A 149 -0.51 -18.78 -43.39
CA LEU A 149 0.03 -19.59 -42.29
C LEU A 149 1.38 -19.12 -41.78
N SER A 150 2.28 -18.60 -42.64
CA SER A 150 3.58 -18.08 -42.18
C SER A 150 3.44 -16.77 -41.39
N ASN A 151 2.59 -15.86 -41.85
CA ASN A 151 2.34 -14.58 -41.20
C ASN A 151 1.43 -14.70 -39.97
N GLN A 152 0.45 -15.62 -39.98
CA GLN A 152 -0.33 -15.94 -38.79
C GLN A 152 0.49 -16.74 -37.79
N ALA A 153 1.35 -17.68 -38.16
CA ALA A 153 2.21 -18.40 -37.20
C ALA A 153 3.18 -17.45 -36.47
N ALA A 154 3.72 -16.43 -37.14
CA ALA A 154 4.58 -15.43 -36.51
C ALA A 154 3.83 -14.53 -35.52
N GLN A 155 2.58 -14.12 -35.84
CA GLN A 155 1.73 -13.29 -34.98
C GLN A 155 0.98 -14.09 -33.89
N HIS A 156 0.66 -15.36 -34.14
CA HIS A 156 0.07 -16.29 -33.17
C HIS A 156 1.15 -16.78 -32.17
N ALA A 157 2.40 -16.98 -32.59
CA ALA A 157 3.49 -17.32 -31.67
C ALA A 157 3.80 -16.18 -30.67
N THR A 158 3.77 -14.91 -31.12
CA THR A 158 3.99 -13.76 -30.22
C THR A 158 2.77 -13.39 -29.37
N SER A 159 1.55 -13.59 -29.88
CA SER A 159 0.31 -13.33 -29.12
C SER A 159 -0.06 -14.46 -28.17
N VAL A 160 0.22 -15.72 -28.50
CA VAL A 160 0.07 -16.87 -27.60
C VAL A 160 1.13 -16.83 -26.50
N ALA A 161 2.37 -16.42 -26.77
CA ALA A 161 3.38 -16.22 -25.72
C ALA A 161 3.01 -15.09 -24.74
N LYS A 162 2.36 -14.00 -25.22
CA LYS A 162 1.88 -12.91 -24.36
C LYS A 162 0.56 -13.21 -23.64
N ASN A 163 -0.32 -14.05 -24.19
CA ASN A 163 -1.60 -14.42 -23.59
C ASN A 163 -1.53 -15.67 -22.71
N SER A 164 -0.61 -16.61 -22.98
CA SER A 164 -0.35 -17.80 -22.15
C SER A 164 0.28 -17.44 -20.81
N ALA A 165 1.11 -16.39 -20.75
CA ALA A 165 1.69 -15.89 -19.49
C ALA A 165 0.63 -15.39 -18.48
N ASN A 166 -0.59 -15.07 -18.94
CA ASN A 166 -1.65 -14.47 -18.13
C ASN A 166 -2.77 -15.43 -17.69
N LYS A 167 -2.76 -16.70 -18.11
CA LYS A 167 -3.81 -17.66 -17.76
C LYS A 167 -3.17 -18.97 -17.28
N PHE A 168 -3.32 -19.30 -15.99
CA PHE A 168 -3.00 -20.65 -15.50
C PHE A 168 -3.85 -21.63 -16.30
N THR A 169 -3.21 -22.53 -17.05
CA THR A 169 -3.91 -23.53 -17.85
C THR A 169 -4.40 -24.67 -16.98
N LEU A 170 -5.53 -25.30 -17.34
CA LEU A 170 -6.07 -26.47 -16.64
C LEU A 170 -5.03 -27.61 -16.53
N SER A 171 -4.12 -27.71 -17.51
CA SER A 171 -2.97 -28.62 -17.53
C SER A 171 -1.94 -28.36 -16.43
N ASP A 172 -1.81 -27.13 -15.92
CA ASP A 172 -0.91 -26.82 -14.79
C ASP A 172 -1.37 -27.45 -13.47
N MET A 173 -2.68 -27.73 -13.36
CA MET A 173 -3.38 -28.10 -12.13
C MET A 173 -3.73 -29.59 -12.05
N GLY A 174 -3.43 -30.38 -13.10
CA GLY A 174 -3.83 -31.78 -13.25
C GLY A 174 -3.25 -32.76 -12.21
N PHE A 175 -2.48 -32.26 -11.24
CA PHE A 175 -1.69 -33.09 -10.32
C PHE A 175 -1.83 -32.75 -8.84
N VAL A 176 -2.70 -31.80 -8.48
CA VAL A 176 -2.96 -31.47 -7.07
C VAL A 176 -4.09 -32.36 -6.54
N PRO A 177 -3.80 -33.37 -5.68
CA PRO A 177 -4.86 -34.15 -5.05
C PRO A 177 -5.81 -33.22 -4.30
N THR A 178 -7.11 -33.44 -4.47
CA THR A 178 -8.19 -32.54 -4.01
C THR A 178 -8.19 -32.36 -2.49
N GLU A 179 -7.66 -33.35 -1.77
CA GLU A 179 -7.63 -33.42 -0.31
C GLU A 179 -6.33 -34.12 0.13
N PRO A 180 -5.25 -33.37 0.41
CA PRO A 180 -4.04 -33.97 0.95
C PRO A 180 -4.32 -34.64 2.29
N SER A 181 -3.70 -35.79 2.57
CA SER A 181 -3.82 -36.41 3.90
C SER A 181 -3.10 -35.56 4.94
N ALA A 182 -3.48 -35.68 6.22
CA ALA A 182 -2.80 -34.95 7.30
C ALA A 182 -1.30 -35.31 7.35
N VAL A 183 -0.98 -36.58 7.08
CA VAL A 183 0.40 -37.08 6.98
C VAL A 183 1.16 -36.41 5.84
N ASP A 184 0.53 -36.20 4.68
CA ASP A 184 1.19 -35.52 3.56
C ASP A 184 1.43 -34.04 3.85
N ILE A 185 0.52 -33.36 4.57
CA ILE A 185 0.69 -31.97 5.01
C ILE A 185 1.88 -31.86 5.97
N ILE A 186 1.97 -32.77 6.95
CA ILE A 186 3.09 -32.85 7.90
C ILE A 186 4.39 -33.13 7.16
N ALA A 187 4.38 -34.09 6.23
CA ALA A 187 5.53 -34.45 5.42
C ALA A 187 6.06 -33.26 4.63
N TYR A 188 5.20 -32.48 3.99
CA TYR A 188 5.60 -31.27 3.27
C TYR A 188 6.07 -30.15 4.19
N ALA A 189 5.41 -29.94 5.33
CA ALA A 189 5.78 -28.90 6.28
C ALA A 189 7.20 -29.13 6.84
N TYR A 190 7.49 -30.34 7.29
CA TYR A 190 8.77 -30.72 7.90
C TYR A 190 9.72 -31.45 6.97
N TYR A 191 9.54 -31.35 5.65
CA TYR A 191 10.47 -31.97 4.72
C TYR A 191 11.84 -31.28 4.80
N PHE A 192 12.92 -32.04 5.03
CA PHE A 192 14.25 -31.49 5.26
C PHE A 192 14.79 -30.61 4.12
N ILE A 193 14.47 -30.94 2.86
CA ILE A 193 14.86 -30.14 1.70
C ILE A 193 14.15 -28.80 1.79
N GLY A 194 14.90 -27.70 1.82
CA GLY A 194 14.37 -26.33 1.91
C GLY A 194 13.72 -25.96 3.25
N LEU A 195 13.96 -26.74 4.32
CA LEU A 195 13.49 -26.45 5.69
C LEU A 195 14.31 -25.33 6.34
N HIS A 196 15.62 -25.33 6.08
CA HIS A 196 16.50 -24.19 6.31
C HIS A 196 16.04 -22.99 5.47
N LYS A 197 16.80 -21.90 5.45
CA LYS A 197 16.51 -20.70 4.64
C LYS A 197 16.79 -20.97 3.14
N GLY A 198 16.30 -22.08 2.61
CA GLY A 198 16.51 -22.53 1.24
C GLY A 198 15.47 -22.00 0.28
N PRO A 199 15.58 -22.37 -1.01
CA PRO A 199 14.62 -21.92 -2.02
C PRO A 199 13.22 -22.45 -1.70
N TYR A 200 12.25 -21.55 -1.70
CA TYR A 200 10.84 -21.94 -1.58
C TYR A 200 10.39 -22.76 -2.79
N TYR A 201 9.58 -23.80 -2.54
CA TYR A 201 8.96 -24.60 -3.59
C TYR A 201 7.50 -24.95 -3.27
N ARG A 202 6.74 -25.16 -4.35
CA ARG A 202 5.29 -25.45 -4.34
C ARG A 202 4.96 -26.88 -3.93
N TRP A 203 3.72 -27.10 -3.51
CA TRP A 203 3.20 -28.45 -3.21
C TRP A 203 3.24 -29.36 -4.43
N LYS A 204 2.91 -28.82 -5.62
CA LYS A 204 3.07 -29.54 -6.89
C LYS A 204 4.47 -30.15 -7.07
N ILE A 205 5.51 -29.33 -6.83
CA ILE A 205 6.91 -29.73 -7.03
C ILE A 205 7.34 -30.80 -6.01
N PHE A 206 6.85 -30.67 -4.78
CA PHE A 206 7.06 -31.69 -3.75
C PHE A 206 6.54 -33.06 -4.20
N ASN A 207 5.34 -33.12 -4.78
CA ASN A 207 4.78 -34.37 -5.28
C ASN A 207 5.45 -34.88 -6.56
N GLU A 208 5.87 -33.98 -7.44
CA GLU A 208 6.61 -34.34 -8.67
C GLU A 208 7.95 -35.01 -8.32
N HIS A 209 8.65 -34.55 -7.29
CA HIS A 209 9.93 -35.12 -6.88
C HIS A 209 9.89 -36.64 -6.59
N PHE A 210 8.77 -37.15 -6.07
CA PHE A 210 8.61 -38.58 -5.78
C PHE A 210 8.17 -39.43 -6.98
N LYS A 211 7.75 -38.78 -8.07
CA LYS A 211 7.18 -39.47 -9.24
C LYS A 211 8.02 -39.36 -10.49
N THR A 212 8.95 -38.40 -10.54
CA THR A 212 9.80 -38.19 -11.71
C THR A 212 11.21 -38.78 -11.51
N PRO A 213 11.80 -39.44 -12.52
CA PRO A 213 13.15 -40.01 -12.43
C PRO A 213 14.28 -38.97 -12.58
N PHE A 214 13.94 -37.69 -12.82
CA PHE A 214 14.89 -36.65 -13.19
C PHE A 214 16.02 -36.43 -12.16
N GLY A 215 15.73 -36.66 -10.88
CA GLY A 215 16.71 -36.55 -9.80
C GLY A 215 17.90 -37.50 -9.96
N VAL A 216 17.72 -38.65 -10.63
CA VAL A 216 18.78 -39.62 -10.93
C VAL A 216 19.58 -39.18 -12.14
N LEU A 217 18.87 -38.76 -13.20
CA LEU A 217 19.40 -38.44 -14.54
C LEU A 217 20.24 -37.17 -14.61
N GLY A 218 20.03 -36.20 -13.72
CA GLY A 218 20.79 -34.94 -13.74
C GLY A 218 22.19 -35.04 -13.11
N ASP A 219 23.11 -34.19 -13.58
CA ASP A 219 24.49 -34.00 -13.08
C ASP A 219 24.55 -33.34 -11.68
N CYS A 220 23.91 -33.98 -10.71
CA CYS A 220 23.69 -33.47 -9.35
C CYS A 220 25.01 -33.14 -8.64
N ARG A 221 25.94 -34.11 -8.61
CA ARG A 221 27.16 -34.04 -7.80
C ARG A 221 28.16 -32.99 -8.33
N ILE A 222 28.32 -32.90 -9.64
CA ILE A 222 29.21 -31.91 -10.28
C ILE A 222 28.71 -30.50 -9.95
N ILE A 223 27.41 -30.27 -10.03
CA ILE A 223 26.82 -28.96 -9.76
C ILE A 223 26.86 -28.63 -8.26
N THR A 224 26.63 -29.60 -7.37
CA THR A 224 26.82 -29.44 -5.92
C THR A 224 28.27 -29.03 -5.61
N GLU A 225 29.26 -29.71 -6.19
CA GLU A 225 30.68 -29.42 -5.95
C GLU A 225 31.06 -27.99 -6.43
N GLN A 226 30.58 -27.58 -7.60
CA GLN A 226 30.78 -26.22 -8.09
C GLN A 226 30.18 -25.16 -7.15
N LYS A 227 28.98 -25.41 -6.60
CA LYS A 227 28.33 -24.51 -5.63
C LYS A 227 29.11 -24.45 -4.32
N LEU A 228 29.59 -25.59 -3.81
CA LEU A 228 30.40 -25.66 -2.59
C LEU A 228 31.74 -24.95 -2.75
N LYS A 229 32.44 -25.12 -3.89
CA LYS A 229 33.67 -24.38 -4.21
C LYS A 229 33.43 -22.87 -4.21
N LYS A 230 32.35 -22.40 -4.84
CA LYS A 230 31.97 -20.98 -4.83
C LYS A 230 31.60 -20.49 -3.43
N ALA A 231 30.84 -21.26 -2.66
CA ALA A 231 30.47 -20.93 -1.28
C ALA A 231 31.70 -20.83 -0.37
N PHE A 232 32.70 -21.71 -0.56
CA PHE A 232 33.96 -21.67 0.18
C PHE A 232 34.74 -20.39 -0.10
N VAL A 233 34.91 -20.01 -1.37
CA VAL A 233 35.59 -18.76 -1.77
C VAL A 233 34.85 -17.54 -1.21
N CYS A 234 33.53 -17.46 -1.40
CA CYS A 234 32.72 -16.37 -0.83
C CYS A 234 32.77 -16.33 0.70
N GLY A 235 32.84 -17.50 1.35
CA GLY A 235 32.97 -17.64 2.80
C GLY A 235 34.28 -17.07 3.32
N LEU A 236 35.42 -17.33 2.66
CA LEU A 236 36.71 -16.75 3.03
C LEU A 236 36.71 -15.22 2.90
N VAL A 237 36.16 -14.69 1.81
CA VAL A 237 36.03 -13.24 1.61
C VAL A 237 35.13 -12.62 2.67
N TYR A 238 33.99 -13.26 2.97
CA TYR A 238 33.08 -12.85 4.03
C TYR A 238 33.78 -12.80 5.40
N LEU A 239 34.56 -13.83 5.77
CA LEU A 239 35.29 -13.87 7.04
C LEU A 239 36.34 -12.77 7.13
N PHE A 240 37.08 -12.54 6.04
CA PHE A 240 38.08 -11.47 5.96
C PHE A 240 37.43 -10.09 6.15
N LEU A 241 36.36 -9.81 5.39
CA LEU A 241 35.65 -8.53 5.47
C LEU A 241 34.97 -8.33 6.82
N SER A 242 34.32 -9.36 7.38
CA SER A 242 33.66 -9.28 8.70
C SER A 242 34.65 -9.03 9.83
N ARG A 243 35.91 -9.49 9.69
CA ARG A 243 36.97 -9.21 10.67
C ARG A 243 37.54 -7.80 10.50
N LYS A 244 37.61 -7.28 9.27
CA LYS A 244 38.09 -5.92 8.97
C LYS A 244 37.06 -4.84 9.27
N PHE A 245 35.79 -5.12 9.05
CA PHE A 245 34.66 -4.21 9.26
C PHE A 245 33.63 -4.86 10.19
N PRO A 246 33.90 -4.92 11.51
CA PRO A 246 32.99 -5.51 12.46
C PRO A 246 31.69 -4.71 12.59
N VAL A 247 30.58 -5.43 12.75
CA VAL A 247 29.23 -4.85 12.94
C VAL A 247 29.09 -4.23 14.32
N GLN A 248 29.90 -4.66 15.28
CA GLN A 248 29.89 -4.20 16.67
C GLN A 248 30.13 -2.70 16.80
N VAL A 249 30.88 -2.12 15.85
CA VAL A 249 31.21 -0.68 15.81
C VAL A 249 29.97 0.19 15.78
N TYR A 250 28.87 -0.26 15.17
CA TYR A 250 27.60 0.48 15.17
C TYR A 250 26.95 0.63 16.55
N TYR A 251 27.34 -0.18 17.53
CA TYR A 251 26.83 -0.12 18.90
C TYR A 251 27.76 0.66 19.85
N GLU A 252 28.93 1.09 19.35
CA GLU A 252 29.90 1.84 20.13
C GLU A 252 29.63 3.35 19.99
N ASN A 253 29.55 4.06 21.11
CA ASN A 253 29.32 5.52 21.12
C ASN A 253 30.45 6.28 20.38
N ASP A 254 31.67 5.75 20.43
CA ASP A 254 32.82 6.30 19.73
C ASP A 254 32.60 6.41 18.21
N PHE A 255 31.83 5.50 17.61
CA PHE A 255 31.52 5.55 16.18
C PHE A 255 30.70 6.80 15.80
N TYR A 256 29.83 7.26 16.69
CA TYR A 256 28.99 8.43 16.46
C TYR A 256 29.65 9.74 16.89
N LEU A 257 30.55 9.69 17.88
CA LEU A 257 31.19 10.86 18.47
C LEU A 257 32.51 11.24 17.79
N LYS A 258 33.34 10.25 17.40
CA LYS A 258 34.69 10.49 16.85
C LYS A 258 34.72 10.56 15.32
N HIS A 259 33.75 9.95 14.64
CA HIS A 259 33.74 9.88 13.17
C HIS A 259 32.71 10.81 12.53
N GLY A 260 33.13 11.46 11.45
CA GLY A 260 32.27 12.29 10.60
C GLY A 260 31.11 11.52 9.97
N THR A 261 30.16 12.26 9.40
CA THR A 261 29.01 11.66 8.67
C THR A 261 29.44 10.90 7.41
N ASP A 262 30.51 11.36 6.78
CA ASP A 262 31.17 10.76 5.62
C ASP A 262 31.70 9.35 5.91
N PHE A 263 32.47 9.20 6.99
CA PHE A 263 32.99 7.89 7.41
C PHE A 263 31.85 6.93 7.72
N ARG A 264 30.84 7.40 8.47
CA ARG A 264 29.66 6.58 8.82
C ARG A 264 28.89 6.13 7.59
N TYR A 265 28.77 6.98 6.57
CA TYR A 265 28.14 6.62 5.31
C TYR A 265 28.97 5.59 4.53
N LEU A 266 30.28 5.84 4.38
CA LEU A 266 31.18 4.94 3.65
C LEU A 266 31.32 3.58 4.34
N TYR A 267 31.24 3.51 5.67
CA TYR A 267 31.27 2.27 6.44
C TYR A 267 30.07 1.34 6.13
N ASN A 268 28.95 1.89 5.62
CA ASN A 268 27.80 1.08 5.19
C ASN A 268 28.06 0.28 3.91
N ILE A 269 29.00 0.72 3.06
CA ILE A 269 29.33 0.03 1.80
C ILE A 269 29.89 -1.37 2.06
N PRO A 270 31.01 -1.55 2.81
CA PRO A 270 31.53 -2.88 3.11
C PRO A 270 30.51 -3.72 3.90
N GLN A 271 29.71 -3.08 4.76
CA GLN A 271 28.66 -3.77 5.52
C GLN A 271 27.57 -4.37 4.62
N MET A 272 27.16 -3.66 3.57
CA MET A 272 26.25 -4.19 2.55
C MET A 272 26.87 -5.40 1.84
N PHE A 273 28.13 -5.32 1.44
CA PHE A 273 28.84 -6.44 0.81
C PHE A 273 28.93 -7.67 1.73
N ILE A 274 29.25 -7.47 3.00
CA ILE A 274 29.29 -8.54 4.01
C ILE A 274 27.93 -9.23 4.10
N TYR A 275 26.84 -8.45 4.18
CA TYR A 275 25.48 -8.99 4.23
C TYR A 275 25.11 -9.80 2.98
N VAL A 276 25.41 -9.28 1.78
CA VAL A 276 25.15 -9.97 0.51
C VAL A 276 25.95 -11.27 0.43
N LEU A 277 27.24 -11.24 0.80
CA LEU A 277 28.10 -12.42 0.80
C LEU A 277 27.61 -13.49 1.78
N GLN A 278 27.23 -13.09 3.00
CA GLN A 278 26.68 -14.01 4.00
C GLN A 278 25.44 -14.73 3.46
N TYR A 279 24.51 -13.99 2.87
CA TYR A 279 23.27 -14.55 2.34
C TYR A 279 23.53 -15.43 1.10
N GLN A 280 24.48 -15.06 0.25
CA GLN A 280 24.91 -15.85 -0.91
C GLN A 280 25.51 -17.19 -0.48
N VAL A 281 26.41 -17.20 0.52
CA VAL A 281 26.97 -18.43 1.09
C VAL A 281 25.86 -19.31 1.63
N LEU A 282 24.96 -18.75 2.44
CA LEU A 282 23.81 -19.47 3.00
C LEU A 282 22.92 -20.10 1.91
N MET A 283 22.55 -19.34 0.88
CA MET A 283 21.72 -19.85 -0.23
C MET A 283 22.45 -20.88 -1.09
N MET A 284 23.76 -20.74 -1.31
CA MET A 284 24.55 -21.75 -2.01
C MET A 284 24.58 -23.07 -1.23
N LEU A 285 24.76 -23.00 0.09
CA LEU A 285 24.69 -24.17 0.97
C LEU A 285 23.30 -24.82 0.95
N CYS A 286 22.23 -24.05 1.13
CA CYS A 286 20.85 -24.57 1.06
C CYS A 286 20.52 -25.21 -0.30
N THR A 287 20.93 -24.57 -1.41
CA THR A 287 20.70 -25.12 -2.75
C THR A 287 21.58 -26.33 -3.04
N SER A 288 22.72 -26.49 -2.36
CA SER A 288 23.56 -27.69 -2.44
C SER A 288 22.86 -28.91 -1.85
N VAL A 289 22.07 -28.75 -0.76
CA VAL A 289 21.19 -29.83 -0.25
C VAL A 289 20.18 -30.25 -1.32
N CYS A 290 19.61 -29.30 -2.04
CA CYS A 290 18.64 -29.57 -3.10
C CYS A 290 19.27 -30.26 -4.31
N THR A 291 20.46 -29.82 -4.75
CA THR A 291 21.14 -30.44 -5.90
C THR A 291 21.63 -31.85 -5.58
N GLU A 292 22.18 -32.07 -4.38
CA GLU A 292 22.70 -33.39 -3.98
C GLU A 292 21.60 -34.45 -3.88
N THR A 293 20.40 -34.04 -3.47
CA THR A 293 19.21 -34.90 -3.39
C THR A 293 18.52 -35.09 -4.74
N GLY A 294 18.95 -34.40 -5.80
CA GLY A 294 18.29 -34.40 -7.12
C GLY A 294 16.94 -33.67 -7.13
N PHE A 295 16.72 -32.73 -6.21
CA PHE A 295 15.50 -31.95 -6.13
C PHE A 295 15.53 -30.74 -7.08
N GLY A 296 14.43 -30.46 -7.77
CA GLY A 296 14.30 -29.25 -8.61
C GLY A 296 15.02 -29.32 -9.96
N VAL A 297 15.42 -30.51 -10.42
CA VAL A 297 16.00 -30.75 -11.75
C VAL A 297 14.91 -30.99 -12.78
N TYR A 298 14.99 -30.29 -13.92
CA TYR A 298 14.01 -30.41 -15.00
C TYR A 298 14.68 -30.33 -16.37
N PRO A 299 14.06 -30.88 -17.44
CA PRO A 299 14.57 -30.73 -18.80
C PRO A 299 14.65 -29.26 -19.21
N THR A 300 15.78 -28.84 -19.77
CA THR A 300 16.05 -27.45 -20.20
C THR A 300 15.00 -26.94 -21.18
N LYS A 301 14.49 -27.81 -22.06
CA LYS A 301 13.43 -27.50 -23.03
C LYS A 301 12.11 -27.05 -22.40
N THR A 302 11.86 -27.35 -21.12
CA THR A 302 10.65 -26.92 -20.39
C THR A 302 10.75 -25.51 -19.79
N GLN A 303 11.92 -24.86 -19.93
CA GLN A 303 12.21 -23.52 -19.41
C GLN A 303 11.83 -23.37 -17.92
N PRO A 304 12.44 -24.13 -17.01
CA PRO A 304 12.09 -24.07 -15.60
C PRO A 304 12.37 -22.68 -14.99
N LEU A 305 11.40 -22.16 -14.25
CA LEU A 305 11.49 -20.86 -13.58
C LEU A 305 11.73 -21.02 -12.07
N PRO A 306 12.45 -20.09 -11.41
CA PRO A 306 12.70 -20.13 -9.97
C PRO A 306 11.42 -20.24 -9.14
N GLY A 307 11.33 -21.23 -8.26
CA GLY A 307 10.15 -21.49 -7.41
C GLY A 307 8.89 -22.01 -8.14
N HIS A 308 8.75 -21.80 -9.45
CA HIS A 308 7.66 -22.33 -10.26
C HIS A 308 7.92 -23.79 -10.69
N GLY A 309 9.13 -24.11 -11.15
CA GLY A 309 9.40 -25.33 -11.92
C GLY A 309 9.12 -25.13 -13.42
N PRO A 310 8.82 -26.20 -14.20
CA PRO A 310 8.64 -26.13 -15.65
C PRO A 310 7.55 -25.12 -16.03
N SER A 311 7.79 -24.32 -17.06
CA SER A 311 6.89 -23.25 -17.51
C SER A 311 6.25 -23.52 -18.87
N THR A 312 6.87 -24.37 -19.69
CA THR A 312 6.43 -24.70 -21.05
C THR A 312 6.60 -26.19 -21.33
N ARG A 313 5.96 -26.67 -22.41
CA ARG A 313 6.09 -28.05 -22.93
C ARG A 313 5.73 -29.16 -21.93
N PHE A 314 4.59 -29.03 -21.26
CA PHE A 314 4.08 -30.03 -20.31
C PHE A 314 3.81 -31.41 -20.94
N SER A 315 3.50 -31.49 -22.23
CA SER A 315 3.35 -32.77 -22.94
C SER A 315 4.67 -33.54 -23.00
N LEU A 316 5.79 -32.85 -23.30
CA LEU A 316 7.13 -33.43 -23.27
C LEU A 316 7.52 -33.85 -21.85
N LEU A 317 7.17 -33.04 -20.85
CA LEU A 317 7.40 -33.39 -19.45
C LEU A 317 6.69 -34.69 -19.08
N ASN A 318 5.39 -34.80 -19.39
CA ASN A 318 4.61 -36.02 -19.11
C ASN A 318 5.16 -37.23 -19.88
N LEU A 319 5.58 -37.06 -21.13
CA LEU A 319 6.20 -38.13 -21.91
C LEU A 319 7.51 -38.60 -21.27
N ALA A 320 8.38 -37.67 -20.89
CA ALA A 320 9.64 -37.95 -20.19
C ALA A 320 9.46 -38.53 -18.77
N THR A 321 8.27 -38.42 -18.17
CA THR A 321 7.98 -39.11 -16.89
C THR A 321 7.62 -40.58 -17.07
N VAL A 322 7.07 -40.96 -18.23
CA VAL A 322 6.58 -42.33 -18.49
C VAL A 322 7.57 -43.13 -19.34
N THR A 323 8.27 -42.46 -20.26
CA THR A 323 9.22 -43.09 -21.19
C THR A 323 10.66 -42.72 -20.83
N GLU A 324 11.45 -43.74 -20.50
CA GLU A 324 12.85 -43.58 -20.07
C GLU A 324 13.76 -43.11 -21.20
N GLU A 325 13.55 -43.60 -22.42
CA GLU A 325 14.30 -43.20 -23.62
C GLU A 325 14.22 -41.69 -23.88
N VAL A 326 13.00 -41.13 -23.81
CA VAL A 326 12.77 -39.69 -24.00
C VAL A 326 13.40 -38.87 -22.89
N ALA A 327 13.46 -39.41 -21.66
CA ALA A 327 14.08 -38.76 -20.52
C ALA A 327 15.60 -38.67 -20.68
N LEU A 328 16.25 -39.75 -21.13
CA LEU A 328 17.70 -39.81 -21.37
C LEU A 328 18.16 -38.84 -22.47
N GLU A 329 17.32 -38.58 -23.48
CA GLU A 329 17.62 -37.64 -24.56
C GLU A 329 17.58 -36.15 -24.15
N GLN A 330 17.05 -35.82 -22.97
CA GLN A 330 16.93 -34.42 -22.56
C GLN A 330 18.15 -33.94 -21.77
N GLU A 331 18.58 -32.72 -22.06
CA GLU A 331 19.48 -31.98 -21.17
C GLU A 331 18.72 -31.46 -19.96
N TYR A 332 19.31 -31.63 -18.78
CA TYR A 332 18.71 -31.22 -17.51
C TYR A 332 19.40 -29.98 -16.92
N ASN A 333 18.63 -29.13 -16.24
CA ASN A 333 19.19 -28.01 -15.48
C ASN A 333 18.49 -27.79 -14.13
N PHE A 334 19.14 -26.99 -13.27
CA PHE A 334 18.66 -26.63 -11.94
C PHE A 334 18.18 -25.17 -11.87
N ALA A 335 17.69 -24.60 -12.97
CA ALA A 335 17.28 -23.19 -12.99
C ALA A 335 16.12 -22.88 -12.03
N MET A 336 15.32 -23.89 -11.67
CA MET A 336 14.28 -23.79 -10.63
C MET A 336 14.83 -23.45 -9.24
N LEU A 337 16.06 -23.86 -8.92
CA LEU A 337 16.74 -23.60 -7.64
C LEU A 337 17.53 -22.28 -7.64
N ARG A 338 17.43 -21.47 -8.70
CA ARG A 338 18.20 -20.23 -8.80
C ARG A 338 17.62 -19.16 -7.86
N SER A 339 18.30 -18.93 -6.74
CA SER A 339 17.91 -17.89 -5.77
C SER A 339 18.42 -16.49 -6.12
N PHE A 340 19.58 -16.38 -6.80
CA PHE A 340 20.23 -15.10 -7.11
C PHE A 340 20.59 -14.93 -8.58
N GLU A 341 20.54 -13.68 -9.03
CA GLU A 341 21.08 -13.22 -10.31
C GLU A 341 22.12 -12.12 -10.07
N ASN A 342 23.37 -12.55 -9.85
CA ASN A 342 24.47 -11.70 -9.37
C ASN A 342 24.71 -10.44 -10.21
N GLU A 343 24.60 -10.55 -11.54
CA GLU A 343 24.77 -9.43 -12.49
C GLU A 343 23.74 -8.32 -12.26
N LYS A 344 22.46 -8.69 -12.14
CA LYS A 344 21.37 -7.74 -11.89
C LYS A 344 21.38 -7.20 -10.47
N LEU A 345 21.92 -7.97 -9.53
CA LEU A 345 21.93 -7.60 -8.12
C LEU A 345 22.90 -6.45 -7.82
N LEU A 346 24.12 -6.53 -8.34
CA LEU A 346 25.19 -5.58 -8.04
C LEU A 346 25.33 -4.46 -9.08
N ILE A 347 25.05 -4.75 -10.36
CA ILE A 347 25.33 -3.85 -11.49
C ILE A 347 24.03 -3.32 -12.12
N GLY A 348 22.87 -3.77 -11.63
CA GLY A 348 21.58 -3.33 -12.13
C GLY A 348 21.40 -1.81 -12.01
N PRO A 349 21.14 -1.07 -13.12
CA PRO A 349 21.03 0.39 -13.07
C PRO A 349 19.74 0.87 -12.38
N ARG A 350 18.79 -0.03 -12.12
CA ARG A 350 17.50 0.26 -11.48
C ARG A 350 17.29 -0.67 -10.30
N MET A 351 16.76 -0.14 -9.19
CA MET A 351 16.36 -0.93 -8.01
C MET A 351 15.41 -2.08 -8.35
N ARG A 352 14.56 -1.91 -9.37
CA ARG A 352 13.68 -2.96 -9.88
C ARG A 352 14.45 -4.20 -10.35
N ASP A 353 15.63 -4.02 -10.93
CA ASP A 353 16.45 -5.11 -11.45
C ASP A 353 17.16 -5.84 -10.31
N THR A 354 17.65 -5.10 -9.31
CA THR A 354 18.15 -5.63 -8.03
C THR A 354 17.10 -6.49 -7.32
N LEU A 355 15.88 -5.97 -7.14
CA LEU A 355 14.78 -6.70 -6.51
C LEU A 355 14.32 -7.92 -7.32
N ARG A 356 14.49 -7.92 -8.63
CA ARG A 356 14.17 -9.08 -9.48
C ARG A 356 15.21 -10.20 -9.35
N GLY A 357 16.46 -9.84 -9.09
CA GLY A 357 17.59 -10.75 -8.91
C GLY A 357 17.80 -11.23 -7.47
N TRP A 358 17.07 -10.70 -6.49
CA TRP A 358 17.12 -11.11 -5.08
C TRP A 358 16.04 -12.14 -4.73
N ASP A 359 16.45 -13.23 -4.07
CA ASP A 359 15.60 -14.32 -3.56
C ASP A 359 14.43 -14.68 -4.49
N MET A 360 14.77 -15.15 -5.69
CA MET A 360 13.81 -15.29 -6.79
C MET A 360 12.67 -16.27 -6.48
N SER A 361 12.91 -17.31 -5.66
CA SER A 361 11.89 -18.27 -5.21
C SER A 361 10.85 -17.63 -4.29
N THR A 362 11.29 -16.86 -3.30
CA THR A 362 10.41 -16.18 -2.36
C THR A 362 9.65 -15.05 -3.07
N ARG A 363 10.34 -14.31 -3.95
CA ARG A 363 9.72 -13.32 -4.83
C ARG A 363 8.63 -13.94 -5.71
N TYR A 364 8.89 -15.11 -6.27
CA TYR A 364 7.89 -15.83 -7.07
C TYR A 364 6.66 -16.20 -6.23
N TRP A 365 6.84 -16.64 -4.97
CA TRP A 365 5.74 -16.94 -4.05
C TRP A 365 4.81 -15.74 -3.87
N PHE A 366 5.36 -14.58 -3.52
CA PHE A 366 4.58 -13.35 -3.36
C PHE A 366 3.92 -12.95 -4.69
N TRP A 367 4.65 -13.04 -5.80
CA TRP A 367 4.08 -12.74 -7.10
C TRP A 367 2.87 -13.65 -7.43
N ALA A 368 2.99 -14.95 -7.19
CA ALA A 368 1.97 -15.95 -7.53
C ALA A 368 0.74 -15.87 -6.63
N TYR A 369 0.93 -15.76 -5.31
CA TYR A 369 -0.16 -15.88 -4.34
C TYR A 369 -0.72 -14.55 -3.85
N THR A 370 0.08 -13.47 -3.82
CA THR A 370 -0.41 -12.15 -3.40
C THR A 370 -0.66 -11.23 -4.60
N TYR A 371 0.37 -10.95 -5.41
CA TYR A 371 0.27 -9.99 -6.52
C TYR A 371 -0.73 -10.43 -7.60
N LYS A 372 -0.67 -11.69 -8.04
CA LYS A 372 -1.59 -12.24 -9.05
C LYS A 372 -3.00 -12.48 -8.47
N GLY A 373 -3.17 -12.76 -7.18
CA GLY A 373 -4.50 -12.86 -6.57
C GLY A 373 -5.34 -11.57 -6.69
N MET A 374 -4.65 -10.43 -6.76
CA MET A 374 -5.23 -9.09 -6.86
C MET A 374 -5.42 -8.59 -8.30
N VAL A 375 -5.64 -9.44 -9.31
CA VAL A 375 -5.70 -9.01 -10.75
C VAL A 375 -6.64 -7.81 -11.00
N LYS A 376 -7.73 -7.69 -10.22
CA LYS A 376 -8.73 -6.62 -10.35
C LYS A 376 -8.25 -5.25 -9.85
N THR A 377 -7.11 -5.16 -9.17
CA THR A 377 -6.57 -3.94 -8.56
C THR A 377 -5.45 -3.30 -9.41
N ASN A 378 -5.23 -1.99 -9.23
CA ASN A 378 -4.19 -1.27 -9.97
C ASN A 378 -2.80 -1.89 -9.72
N LYS A 379 -1.93 -1.87 -10.73
CA LYS A 379 -0.56 -2.41 -10.69
C LYS A 379 0.24 -1.87 -9.50
N GLU A 380 0.11 -0.58 -9.22
CA GLU A 380 0.83 0.10 -8.13
C GLU A 380 0.39 -0.41 -6.76
N VAL A 381 -0.93 -0.46 -6.50
CA VAL A 381 -1.50 -1.00 -5.26
C VAL A 381 -1.10 -2.45 -5.05
N ARG A 382 -1.08 -3.25 -6.13
CA ARG A 382 -0.63 -4.64 -6.07
C ARG A 382 0.84 -4.76 -5.67
N CYS A 383 1.71 -3.91 -6.23
CA CYS A 383 3.13 -3.90 -5.89
C CYS A 383 3.35 -3.51 -4.42
N VAL A 384 2.71 -2.44 -3.96
CA VAL A 384 2.84 -1.94 -2.58
C VAL A 384 2.35 -3.00 -1.58
N PHE A 385 1.18 -3.58 -1.81
CA PHE A 385 0.63 -4.59 -0.92
C PHE A 385 1.48 -5.87 -0.91
N ALA A 386 1.94 -6.35 -2.07
CA ALA A 386 2.80 -7.54 -2.12
C ALA A 386 4.13 -7.32 -1.39
N GLN A 387 4.71 -6.12 -1.48
CA GLN A 387 5.93 -5.75 -0.77
C GLN A 387 5.70 -5.56 0.73
N TYR A 388 4.57 -4.96 1.11
CA TYR A 388 4.15 -4.82 2.51
C TYR A 388 4.06 -6.20 3.15
N VAL A 389 3.28 -7.12 2.58
CA VAL A 389 3.13 -8.50 3.07
C VAL A 389 4.48 -9.24 3.14
N SER A 390 5.41 -8.95 2.22
CA SER A 390 6.78 -9.49 2.24
C SER A 390 7.63 -8.92 3.38
N GLY A 391 7.56 -7.60 3.63
CA GLY A 391 8.25 -6.94 4.73
C GLY A 391 7.86 -7.48 6.10
N TYR A 392 6.58 -7.81 6.31
CA TYR A 392 6.11 -8.39 7.57
C TYR A 392 6.69 -9.77 7.88
N ILE A 393 6.95 -10.60 6.86
CA ILE A 393 7.48 -11.94 7.09
C ILE A 393 8.91 -11.88 7.59
N HIS A 394 9.78 -11.06 6.98
CA HIS A 394 11.23 -11.16 7.17
C HIS A 394 11.78 -10.57 8.49
N HIS A 395 10.95 -10.21 9.47
CA HIS A 395 11.38 -9.59 10.74
C HIS A 395 12.22 -8.32 10.58
N LEU A 396 12.13 -7.68 9.42
CA LEU A 396 12.71 -6.37 9.28
C LEU A 396 11.75 -5.44 9.98
N SER A 397 12.26 -4.83 11.07
CA SER A 397 11.74 -3.61 11.66
C SER A 397 10.96 -2.83 10.62
N LEU A 398 9.85 -2.24 11.05
CA LEU A 398 9.20 -1.12 10.36
C LEU A 398 10.22 -0.33 9.53
N ALA A 399 11.44 -0.08 10.03
CA ALA A 399 12.64 0.41 9.35
C ALA A 399 12.98 -0.06 7.91
N TYR A 400 12.66 -1.25 7.36
CA TYR A 400 13.02 -1.61 5.96
C TYR A 400 11.89 -1.46 4.96
N THR A 401 10.65 -1.77 5.39
CA THR A 401 9.44 -1.30 4.72
C THR A 401 9.40 0.23 4.75
N TRP A 402 9.83 0.82 5.87
CA TRP A 402 10.13 2.24 6.03
C TRP A 402 11.34 2.66 5.21
N LEU A 403 12.48 1.96 5.16
CA LEU A 403 13.64 2.39 4.36
C LEU A 403 13.25 2.42 2.89
N TYR A 404 12.43 1.50 2.39
CA TYR A 404 11.98 1.50 1.00
C TYR A 404 10.88 2.55 0.73
N LEU A 405 9.97 2.81 1.70
CA LEU A 405 9.00 3.91 1.64
C LEU A 405 9.66 5.29 1.79
N ILE A 406 10.74 5.40 2.55
CA ILE A 406 11.61 6.57 2.79
C ILE A 406 12.62 6.73 1.66
N TYR A 407 13.11 5.68 1.03
CA TYR A 407 14.00 5.82 -0.15
C TYR A 407 13.22 6.33 -1.36
N LEU A 408 11.89 6.14 -1.37
CA LEU A 408 10.96 6.87 -2.23
C LEU A 408 10.50 8.22 -1.65
N ASN A 409 10.74 8.53 -0.37
CA ASN A 409 10.25 9.75 0.32
C ASN A 409 11.27 10.49 1.23
N PHE A 410 12.57 10.47 0.90
CA PHE A 410 13.64 11.18 1.60
C PHE A 410 13.97 10.73 3.05
N ASN A 411 15.25 10.37 3.20
CA ASN A 411 15.99 10.30 4.45
C ASN A 411 16.30 11.73 4.91
N LEU A 412 16.01 12.08 6.17
CA LEU A 412 16.77 13.05 6.96
C LEU A 412 16.12 13.22 8.34
N ASP A 413 16.88 12.83 9.37
CA ASP A 413 16.58 13.08 10.77
C ASP A 413 16.78 14.57 11.03
N VAL A 414 15.77 15.37 10.69
CA VAL A 414 15.84 16.82 10.81
C VAL A 414 14.68 17.28 11.64
N THR A 415 15.00 18.16 12.59
CA THR A 415 14.08 18.97 13.39
C THR A 415 12.74 19.19 12.67
N ASN A 416 11.62 18.97 13.36
CA ASN A 416 10.24 18.94 12.84
C ASN A 416 9.87 19.98 11.76
N ASN A 417 10.59 21.11 11.69
CA ASN A 417 10.41 22.15 10.68
C ASN A 417 10.88 21.75 9.27
N VAL A 418 11.96 20.97 9.14
CA VAL A 418 12.53 20.58 7.83
C VAL A 418 11.79 19.39 7.24
N LEU A 419 11.33 18.45 8.09
CA LEU A 419 10.41 17.38 7.68
C LEU A 419 9.18 17.93 6.96
N TRP A 420 8.64 19.06 7.44
CA TRP A 420 7.47 19.70 6.84
C TRP A 420 7.76 20.29 5.45
N ILE A 421 8.94 20.88 5.24
CA ILE A 421 9.34 21.42 3.94
C ILE A 421 9.49 20.28 2.92
N HIS A 422 10.15 19.18 3.29
CA HIS A 422 10.27 18.02 2.42
C HIS A 422 8.91 17.40 2.08
N GLN A 423 8.02 17.30 3.07
CA GLN A 423 6.64 16.87 2.87
C GLN A 423 5.90 17.81 1.88
N ALA A 424 5.92 19.12 2.12
CA ALA A 424 5.25 20.08 1.24
C ALA A 424 5.75 20.01 -0.21
N VAL A 425 7.07 19.90 -0.41
CA VAL A 425 7.71 19.71 -1.72
C VAL A 425 7.22 18.43 -2.39
N ALA A 426 7.19 17.31 -1.66
CA ALA A 426 6.74 16.03 -2.20
C ALA A 426 5.26 16.07 -2.64
N LEU A 427 4.35 16.66 -1.86
CA LEU A 427 2.94 16.82 -2.26
C LEU A 427 2.79 17.71 -3.50
N ARG A 428 3.60 18.77 -3.62
CA ARG A 428 3.61 19.65 -4.79
C ARG A 428 4.02 18.87 -6.04
N LEU A 429 5.14 18.14 -6.00
CA LEU A 429 5.64 17.35 -7.13
C LEU A 429 4.69 16.22 -7.54
N VAL A 430 4.10 15.51 -6.57
CA VAL A 430 3.10 14.47 -6.85
C VAL A 430 1.85 15.08 -7.47
N GLY A 431 1.34 16.19 -6.92
CA GLY A 431 0.21 16.93 -7.50
C GLY A 431 0.45 17.37 -8.94
N LEU A 432 1.65 17.88 -9.22
CA LEU A 432 2.09 18.27 -10.58
C LEU A 432 2.06 17.07 -11.53
N ALA A 433 2.63 15.92 -11.13
CA ALA A 433 2.63 14.72 -11.96
C ALA A 433 1.21 14.24 -12.31
N PHE A 434 0.28 14.32 -11.34
CA PHE A 434 -1.13 14.01 -11.59
C PHE A 434 -1.77 15.02 -12.56
N GLU A 435 -1.52 16.31 -12.41
CA GLU A 435 -2.05 17.35 -13.31
C GLU A 435 -1.55 17.17 -14.74
N ILE A 436 -0.26 16.88 -14.94
CA ILE A 436 0.33 16.61 -16.26
C ILE A 436 -0.35 15.40 -16.91
N ASN A 437 -0.48 14.29 -16.18
CA ASN A 437 -1.13 13.07 -16.69
C ASN A 437 -2.61 13.31 -17.03
N MET A 438 -3.33 14.05 -16.19
CA MET A 438 -4.71 14.43 -16.48
C MET A 438 -4.80 15.34 -17.72
N ALA A 439 -3.90 16.30 -17.89
CA ALA A 439 -3.83 17.19 -19.04
C ALA A 439 -3.54 16.42 -20.34
N GLU A 440 -2.60 15.48 -20.29
CA GLU A 440 -2.30 14.60 -21.42
C GLU A 440 -3.49 13.73 -21.80
N LYS A 441 -4.21 13.19 -20.81
CA LYS A 441 -5.44 12.41 -21.05
C LYS A 441 -6.56 13.25 -21.66
N ALA A 442 -6.69 14.51 -21.26
CA ALA A 442 -7.66 15.44 -21.83
C ALA A 442 -7.31 15.79 -23.30
N ARG A 443 -6.02 16.00 -23.61
CA ARG A 443 -5.53 16.25 -24.98
C ARG A 443 -5.75 15.06 -25.93
N ARG A 444 -5.79 13.84 -25.42
CA ARG A 444 -6.03 12.61 -26.21
C ARG A 444 -7.52 12.32 -26.49
N GLN A 445 -8.46 13.07 -25.91
CA GLN A 445 -9.88 12.90 -26.22
C GLN A 445 -10.28 13.76 -27.43
N PRO A 446 -11.04 13.23 -28.40
CA PRO A 446 -11.53 14.04 -29.52
C PRO A 446 -12.45 15.16 -29.00
N PRO A 447 -12.44 16.35 -29.62
CA PRO A 447 -13.35 17.42 -29.23
C PRO A 447 -14.80 16.93 -29.28
N PRO A 448 -15.67 17.37 -28.35
CA PRO A 448 -17.09 17.01 -28.42
C PRO A 448 -17.65 17.45 -29.76
N LYS A 449 -18.41 16.57 -30.43
CA LYS A 449 -19.11 16.89 -31.67
C LYS A 449 -20.01 18.11 -31.42
N VAL A 450 -19.68 19.23 -32.04
CA VAL A 450 -20.58 20.38 -32.11
C VAL A 450 -21.83 19.90 -32.84
N ALA A 451 -22.97 19.87 -32.16
CA ALA A 451 -24.23 19.55 -32.79
C ALA A 451 -24.56 20.69 -33.77
N THR A 452 -24.42 20.42 -35.06
CA THR A 452 -24.90 21.30 -36.12
C THR A 452 -26.43 21.34 -36.03
N ILE A 453 -26.99 22.43 -35.52
CA ILE A 453 -28.43 22.66 -35.56
C ILE A 453 -28.76 23.03 -37.01
N ALA A 454 -29.45 22.13 -37.71
CA ALA A 454 -30.00 22.40 -39.03
C ALA A 454 -31.09 23.47 -38.90
N ASN A 455 -30.95 24.52 -39.68
CA ASN A 455 -32.02 25.49 -39.95
C ASN A 455 -33.27 24.76 -40.41
N ASN A 456 -34.43 25.03 -39.79
CA ASN A 456 -35.69 25.28 -40.50
C ASN A 456 -36.81 25.73 -39.56
N SER A 457 -37.57 26.70 -40.08
CA SER A 457 -38.84 27.28 -39.61
C SER A 457 -38.84 28.12 -38.33
N ILE A 458 -39.27 29.37 -38.49
CA ILE A 458 -39.44 30.42 -37.48
C ILE A 458 -40.75 30.19 -36.72
N PRO A 459 -40.74 30.06 -35.38
CA PRO A 459 -41.89 30.37 -34.56
C PRO A 459 -41.63 31.60 -33.66
N ASN A 460 -42.72 32.22 -33.26
CA ASN A 460 -42.87 33.52 -32.63
C ASN A 460 -41.89 33.82 -31.46
N ILE A 461 -41.25 34.99 -31.51
CA ILE A 461 -40.09 35.40 -30.69
C ILE A 461 -40.43 35.51 -29.19
N ASP A 462 -41.66 35.86 -28.83
CA ASP A 462 -42.04 36.08 -27.43
C ASP A 462 -42.37 34.79 -26.66
N GLU A 463 -42.87 33.75 -27.35
CA GLU A 463 -43.13 32.44 -26.72
C GLU A 463 -41.83 31.64 -26.55
N VAL A 464 -40.88 31.82 -27.49
CA VAL A 464 -39.54 31.23 -27.43
C VAL A 464 -38.69 31.92 -26.36
N ALA A 465 -38.79 33.24 -26.17
CA ALA A 465 -38.09 33.98 -25.12
C ALA A 465 -38.52 33.56 -23.71
N ASN A 466 -39.82 33.32 -23.48
CA ASN A 466 -40.35 32.88 -22.19
C ASN A 466 -40.12 31.38 -21.91
N LYS A 467 -40.07 30.53 -22.94
CA LYS A 467 -39.62 29.13 -22.79
C LYS A 467 -38.10 29.05 -22.58
N LEU A 468 -37.30 29.89 -23.24
CA LEU A 468 -35.85 29.95 -23.06
C LEU A 468 -35.44 30.57 -21.71
N SER A 469 -36.16 31.55 -21.17
CA SER A 469 -35.84 32.10 -19.84
C SER A 469 -36.15 31.11 -18.72
N ASN A 470 -37.28 30.39 -18.83
CA ASN A 470 -37.68 29.37 -17.86
C ASN A 470 -36.86 28.07 -17.99
N GLN A 471 -36.51 27.65 -19.21
CA GLN A 471 -35.58 26.54 -19.41
C GLN A 471 -34.14 26.93 -19.07
N ALA A 472 -33.67 28.15 -19.33
CA ALA A 472 -32.34 28.59 -18.90
C ALA A 472 -32.25 28.73 -17.38
N ALA A 473 -33.32 29.15 -16.69
CA ALA A 473 -33.35 29.18 -15.22
C ALA A 473 -33.36 27.76 -14.62
N GLN A 474 -34.16 26.83 -15.18
CA GLN A 474 -34.20 25.44 -14.72
C GLN A 474 -32.93 24.64 -15.09
N HIS A 475 -32.32 24.93 -16.24
CA HIS A 475 -31.06 24.33 -16.71
C HIS A 475 -29.84 24.95 -16.00
N ALA A 476 -29.86 26.24 -15.64
CA ALA A 476 -28.83 26.85 -14.80
C ALA A 476 -28.88 26.31 -13.36
N THR A 477 -30.08 26.04 -12.83
CA THR A 477 -30.25 25.50 -11.47
C THR A 477 -29.91 23.99 -11.40
N SER A 478 -30.16 23.23 -12.47
CA SER A 478 -29.78 21.81 -12.58
C SER A 478 -28.30 21.61 -12.92
N VAL A 479 -27.69 22.51 -13.71
CA VAL A 479 -26.24 22.53 -13.98
C VAL A 479 -25.45 23.05 -12.78
N ALA A 480 -25.98 23.97 -11.97
CA ALA A 480 -25.35 24.38 -10.72
C ALA A 480 -25.31 23.24 -9.68
N LYS A 481 -26.35 22.40 -9.61
CA LYS A 481 -26.36 21.20 -8.74
C LYS A 481 -25.52 20.04 -9.27
N ASN A 482 -25.32 19.91 -10.59
CA ASN A 482 -24.53 18.83 -11.19
C ASN A 482 -23.06 19.18 -11.51
N SER A 483 -22.68 20.47 -11.57
CA SER A 483 -21.30 20.90 -11.87
C SER A 483 -20.34 20.81 -10.69
N ALA A 484 -20.84 20.79 -9.44
CA ALA A 484 -20.00 20.62 -8.24
C ALA A 484 -19.24 19.27 -8.20
N ASN A 485 -19.63 18.29 -9.03
CA ASN A 485 -19.09 16.92 -9.02
C ASN A 485 -18.37 16.47 -10.31
N LYS A 486 -18.22 17.33 -11.33
CA LYS A 486 -17.48 16.98 -12.56
C LYS A 486 -16.40 18.02 -12.87
N PHE A 487 -15.14 17.57 -12.87
CA PHE A 487 -14.05 18.29 -13.56
C PHE A 487 -14.48 18.47 -15.02
N THR A 488 -14.65 19.70 -15.48
CA THR A 488 -15.05 19.99 -16.87
C THR A 488 -13.81 20.01 -17.77
N LEU A 489 -13.96 19.61 -19.04
CA LEU A 489 -12.87 19.61 -20.02
C LEU A 489 -12.29 21.03 -20.24
N SER A 490 -13.11 22.07 -19.98
CA SER A 490 -12.72 23.49 -20.02
C SER A 490 -11.74 23.91 -18.91
N ASP A 491 -11.71 23.22 -17.77
CA ASP A 491 -10.74 23.47 -16.68
C ASP A 491 -9.29 23.21 -17.13
N MET A 492 -9.12 22.38 -18.17
CA MET A 492 -7.85 21.80 -18.63
C MET A 492 -7.28 22.53 -19.84
N GLY A 493 -8.03 23.44 -20.46
CA GLY A 493 -7.61 24.18 -21.66
C GLY A 493 -6.45 25.15 -21.43
N PHE A 494 -6.06 25.38 -20.18
CA PHE A 494 -5.05 26.36 -19.78
C PHE A 494 -3.92 25.75 -18.93
N VAL A 495 -3.63 24.45 -19.05
CA VAL A 495 -2.35 23.88 -18.55
C VAL A 495 -1.34 23.95 -19.71
N PRO A 496 -0.50 25.00 -19.83
CA PRO A 496 0.35 25.16 -21.00
C PRO A 496 1.70 24.48 -20.74
N THR A 497 2.17 23.76 -21.78
CA THR A 497 3.52 23.21 -21.99
C THR A 497 4.10 22.30 -20.90
N GLU A 498 4.90 21.31 -21.31
CA GLU A 498 5.67 20.51 -20.35
C GLU A 498 6.51 21.47 -19.48
N PRO A 499 6.38 21.42 -18.14
CA PRO A 499 7.13 22.34 -17.28
C PRO A 499 8.63 22.08 -17.42
N SER A 500 9.43 23.14 -17.54
CA SER A 500 10.88 22.98 -17.57
C SER A 500 11.39 22.51 -16.20
N ALA A 501 12.60 21.94 -16.14
CA ALA A 501 13.21 21.56 -14.86
C ALA A 501 13.31 22.75 -13.89
N VAL A 502 13.55 23.96 -14.42
CA VAL A 502 13.60 25.21 -13.64
C VAL A 502 12.24 25.53 -13.05
N ASP A 503 11.15 25.40 -13.82
CA ASP A 503 9.80 25.71 -13.32
C ASP A 503 9.34 24.70 -12.27
N ILE A 504 9.73 23.42 -12.40
CA ILE A 504 9.46 22.37 -11.40
C ILE A 504 10.16 22.71 -10.08
N ILE A 505 11.43 23.12 -10.13
CA ILE A 505 12.21 23.53 -8.95
C ILE A 505 11.59 24.80 -8.34
N ALA A 506 11.24 25.78 -9.18
CA ALA A 506 10.62 27.03 -8.74
C ALA A 506 9.30 26.78 -8.01
N TYR A 507 8.42 25.93 -8.54
CA TYR A 507 7.15 25.57 -7.89
C TYR A 507 7.36 24.77 -6.59
N ALA A 508 8.31 23.84 -6.58
CA ALA A 508 8.62 23.03 -5.42
C ALA A 508 9.10 23.89 -4.24
N TYR A 509 10.06 24.79 -4.48
CA TYR A 509 10.72 25.59 -3.46
C TYR A 509 10.25 27.05 -3.40
N TYR A 510 9.12 27.37 -4.03
CA TYR A 510 8.60 28.74 -4.03
C TYR A 510 8.34 29.21 -2.60
N PHE A 511 8.89 30.38 -2.23
CA PHE A 511 8.83 30.90 -0.87
C PHE A 511 7.38 31.07 -0.38
N ILE A 512 6.45 31.40 -1.28
CA ILE A 512 5.01 31.44 -0.99
C ILE A 512 4.53 30.01 -0.71
N GLY A 513 4.06 29.78 0.52
CA GLY A 513 3.60 28.48 0.98
C GLY A 513 4.70 27.43 1.23
N LEU A 514 5.99 27.83 1.27
CA LEU A 514 7.09 26.93 1.68
C LEU A 514 7.00 26.58 3.17
N HIS A 515 6.54 27.54 3.98
CA HIS A 515 6.14 27.31 5.36
C HIS A 515 4.85 26.47 5.43
N LYS A 516 4.29 26.30 6.64
CA LYS A 516 3.03 25.58 6.89
C LYS A 516 1.77 26.30 6.34
N GLY A 517 1.85 26.83 5.12
CA GLY A 517 0.81 27.61 4.45
C GLY A 517 -0.18 26.74 3.66
N PRO A 518 -1.18 27.37 3.01
CA PRO A 518 -2.17 26.64 2.24
C PRO A 518 -1.55 25.95 1.03
N TYR A 519 -1.99 24.72 0.77
CA TYR A 519 -1.59 24.01 -0.44
C TYR A 519 -2.24 24.64 -1.69
N TYR A 520 -1.49 24.74 -2.78
CA TYR A 520 -1.99 25.22 -4.06
C TYR A 520 -1.49 24.37 -5.23
N ARG A 521 -2.26 24.37 -6.31
CA ARG A 521 -2.00 23.59 -7.54
C ARG A 521 -0.97 24.26 -8.45
N TRP A 522 -0.40 23.46 -9.35
CA TRP A 522 0.49 23.97 -10.40
C TRP A 522 -0.21 25.01 -11.29
N LYS A 523 -1.46 24.74 -11.70
CA LYS A 523 -2.28 25.69 -12.45
C LYS A 523 -2.29 27.10 -11.82
N ILE A 524 -2.49 27.16 -10.50
CA ILE A 524 -2.59 28.42 -9.74
C ILE A 524 -1.22 29.12 -9.67
N PHE A 525 -0.15 28.35 -9.46
CA PHE A 525 1.21 28.87 -9.49
C PHE A 525 1.52 29.55 -10.84
N ASN A 526 1.18 28.89 -11.95
CA ASN A 526 1.41 29.42 -13.29
C ASN A 526 0.45 30.57 -13.65
N GLU A 527 -0.80 30.55 -13.17
CA GLU A 527 -1.76 31.65 -13.33
C GLU A 527 -1.32 32.91 -12.59
N HIS A 528 -0.68 32.78 -11.43
CA HIS A 528 -0.20 33.93 -10.66
C HIS A 528 0.76 34.83 -11.45
N PHE A 529 1.62 34.25 -12.30
CA PHE A 529 2.55 35.03 -13.13
C PHE A 529 1.92 35.58 -14.41
N LYS A 530 0.76 35.07 -14.82
CA LYS A 530 0.10 35.41 -16.10
C LYS A 530 -1.08 36.35 -15.95
N THR A 531 -1.58 36.52 -14.72
CA THR A 531 -2.80 37.28 -14.45
C THR A 531 -2.47 38.57 -13.69
N PRO A 532 -3.11 39.70 -14.04
CA PRO A 532 -2.86 40.99 -13.39
C PRO A 532 -3.57 41.13 -12.02
N PHE A 533 -4.28 40.09 -11.57
CA PHE A 533 -5.19 40.16 -10.42
C PHE A 533 -4.49 40.53 -9.11
N GLY A 534 -3.20 40.20 -8.97
CA GLY A 534 -2.41 40.52 -7.77
C GLY A 534 -2.27 42.02 -7.50
N VAL A 535 -2.33 42.86 -8.55
CA VAL A 535 -2.24 44.32 -8.44
C VAL A 535 -3.61 44.97 -8.22
N LEU A 536 -4.68 44.32 -8.73
CA LEU A 536 -6.05 44.85 -8.73
C LEU A 536 -6.80 44.57 -7.41
N GLY A 537 -6.37 43.59 -6.62
CA GLY A 537 -7.01 43.25 -5.36
C GLY A 537 -6.55 44.13 -4.18
N ASP A 538 -7.43 44.32 -3.21
CA ASP A 538 -7.16 45.01 -1.92
C ASP A 538 -6.26 44.19 -0.98
N CYS A 539 -5.05 43.87 -1.45
CA CYS A 539 -4.09 42.98 -0.81
C CYS A 539 -3.70 43.48 0.59
N ARG A 540 -3.32 44.76 0.68
CA ARG A 540 -2.77 45.37 1.91
C ARG A 540 -3.79 45.43 3.05
N ILE A 541 -5.03 45.83 2.74
CA ILE A 541 -6.10 45.97 3.73
C ILE A 541 -6.43 44.60 4.34
N ILE A 542 -6.53 43.57 3.49
CA ILE A 542 -6.83 42.20 3.93
C ILE A 542 -5.66 41.61 4.73
N THR A 543 -4.42 41.86 4.33
CA THR A 543 -3.23 41.49 5.10
C THR A 543 -3.26 42.12 6.49
N GLU A 544 -3.55 43.42 6.60
CA GLU A 544 -3.61 44.12 7.88
C GLU A 544 -4.69 43.54 8.81
N GLN A 545 -5.88 43.25 8.27
CA GLN A 545 -6.96 42.61 9.04
C GLN A 545 -6.56 41.23 9.56
N LYS A 546 -5.85 40.43 8.75
CA LYS A 546 -5.34 39.11 9.17
C LYS A 546 -4.28 39.23 10.25
N LEU A 547 -3.36 40.19 10.13
CA LEU A 547 -2.33 40.44 11.14
C LEU A 547 -2.93 40.91 12.47
N LYS A 548 -3.92 41.80 12.45
CA LYS A 548 -4.67 42.22 13.66
C LYS A 548 -5.33 41.03 14.34
N LYS A 549 -6.01 40.15 13.58
CA LYS A 549 -6.62 38.92 14.11
C LYS A 549 -5.57 37.95 14.67
N ALA A 550 -4.44 37.77 13.97
CA ALA A 550 -3.34 36.94 14.42
C ALA A 550 -2.72 37.45 15.73
N PHE A 551 -2.57 38.76 15.88
CA PHE A 551 -2.07 39.38 17.10
C PHE A 551 -2.99 39.12 18.29
N VAL A 552 -4.30 39.35 18.13
CA VAL A 552 -5.29 39.08 19.19
C VAL A 552 -5.31 37.59 19.57
N CYS A 553 -5.36 36.69 18.58
CA CYS A 553 -5.29 35.25 18.83
C CYS A 553 -3.96 34.83 19.49
N GLY A 554 -2.85 35.49 19.14
CA GLY A 554 -1.53 35.27 19.73
C GLY A 554 -1.48 35.63 21.21
N LEU A 555 -2.06 36.77 21.61
CA LEU A 555 -2.14 37.16 23.03
C LEU A 555 -2.97 36.15 23.85
N VAL A 556 -4.12 35.72 23.32
CA VAL A 556 -4.97 34.72 23.98
C VAL A 556 -4.24 33.37 24.07
N TYR A 557 -3.55 32.96 23.00
CA TYR A 557 -2.71 31.76 22.98
C TYR A 557 -1.63 31.80 24.05
N LEU A 558 -0.89 32.90 24.18
CA LEU A 558 0.18 33.05 25.18
C LEU A 558 -0.37 33.01 26.61
N PHE A 559 -1.49 33.69 26.85
CA PHE A 559 -2.15 33.69 28.16
C PHE A 559 -2.61 32.27 28.56
N LEU A 560 -3.31 31.57 27.67
CA LEU A 560 -3.79 30.21 27.93
C LEU A 560 -2.64 29.21 28.05
N SER A 561 -1.61 29.31 27.21
CA SER A 561 -0.44 28.42 27.26
C SER A 561 0.33 28.56 28.58
N ARG A 562 0.36 29.76 29.18
CA ARG A 562 0.96 29.98 30.50
C ARG A 562 0.11 29.38 31.62
N LYS A 563 -1.23 29.48 31.51
CA LYS A 563 -2.17 28.97 32.53
C LYS A 563 -2.33 27.45 32.48
N PHE A 564 -2.24 26.85 31.30
CA PHE A 564 -2.42 25.42 31.07
C PHE A 564 -1.22 24.85 30.30
N PRO A 565 -0.08 24.60 30.98
CA PRO A 565 1.11 24.07 30.33
C PRO A 565 0.94 22.60 29.89
N VAL A 566 1.47 22.27 28.71
CA VAL A 566 1.47 20.89 28.16
C VAL A 566 2.42 19.96 28.94
N GLN A 567 3.37 20.52 29.68
CA GLN A 567 4.37 19.78 30.45
C GLN A 567 3.75 18.90 31.54
N VAL A 568 2.56 19.26 32.04
CA VAL A 568 1.85 18.55 33.12
C VAL A 568 1.56 17.10 32.76
N TYR A 569 1.38 16.76 31.48
CA TYR A 569 1.17 15.37 31.04
C TYR A 569 2.39 14.47 31.27
N TYR A 570 3.59 15.03 31.42
CA TYR A 570 4.82 14.29 31.68
C TYR A 570 5.05 14.05 33.18
N GLU A 571 4.35 14.79 34.04
CA GLU A 571 4.53 14.76 35.48
C GLU A 571 3.71 13.63 36.12
N ASN A 572 4.30 12.93 37.09
CA ASN A 572 3.61 11.86 37.81
C ASN A 572 2.45 12.38 38.68
N ASP A 573 2.62 13.58 39.23
CA ASP A 573 1.65 14.25 40.10
C ASP A 573 0.30 14.43 39.42
N PHE A 574 0.28 14.69 38.11
CA PHE A 574 -0.95 14.82 37.34
C PHE A 574 -1.84 13.57 37.40
N TYR A 575 -1.22 12.38 37.44
CA TYR A 575 -1.92 11.10 37.47
C TYR A 575 -2.27 10.61 38.87
N LEU A 576 -1.54 11.08 39.89
CA LEU A 576 -1.71 10.66 41.28
C LEU A 576 -2.66 11.55 42.07
N LYS A 577 -2.61 12.88 41.84
CA LYS A 577 -3.38 13.86 42.62
C LYS A 577 -4.74 14.19 42.02
N HIS A 578 -4.93 14.00 40.72
CA HIS A 578 -6.16 14.40 40.03
C HIS A 578 -7.01 13.21 39.58
N GLY A 579 -8.33 13.35 39.75
CA GLY A 579 -9.33 12.39 39.29
C GLY A 579 -9.39 12.25 37.77
N THR A 580 -10.08 11.21 37.29
CA THR A 580 -10.26 10.92 35.85
C THR A 580 -11.03 12.02 35.12
N ASP A 581 -12.01 12.60 35.80
CA ASP A 581 -12.81 13.75 35.37
C ASP A 581 -11.96 14.99 35.11
N PHE A 582 -11.11 15.38 36.07
CA PHE A 582 -10.21 16.51 35.90
C PHE A 582 -9.23 16.29 34.75
N ARG A 583 -8.64 15.09 34.67
CA ARG A 583 -7.69 14.73 33.59
C ARG A 583 -8.33 14.76 32.20
N TYR A 584 -9.61 14.42 32.10
CA TYR A 584 -10.35 14.50 30.86
C TYR A 584 -10.72 15.96 30.51
N LEU A 585 -11.25 16.73 31.47
CA LEU A 585 -11.64 18.12 31.28
C LEU A 585 -10.44 19.04 31.02
N TYR A 586 -9.25 18.70 31.51
CA TYR A 586 -8.00 19.43 31.24
C TYR A 586 -7.67 19.48 29.74
N ASN A 587 -8.18 18.54 28.94
CA ASN A 587 -7.99 18.57 27.49
C ASN A 587 -8.78 19.69 26.80
N ILE A 588 -9.85 20.22 27.39
CA ILE A 588 -10.67 21.28 26.79
C ILE A 588 -9.83 22.54 26.53
N PRO A 589 -9.17 23.15 27.54
CA PRO A 589 -8.31 24.31 27.30
C PRO A 589 -7.14 23.98 26.37
N GLN A 590 -6.59 22.76 26.42
CA GLN A 590 -5.51 22.33 25.51
C GLN A 590 -5.96 22.29 24.04
N MET A 591 -7.20 21.86 23.78
CA MET A 591 -7.79 21.87 22.45
C MET A 591 -7.89 23.30 21.91
N PHE A 592 -8.35 24.24 22.74
CA PHE A 592 -8.42 25.66 22.36
C PHE A 592 -7.03 26.25 22.07
N ILE A 593 -6.04 25.95 22.91
CA ILE A 593 -4.64 26.37 22.70
C ILE A 593 -4.12 25.85 21.36
N TYR A 594 -4.36 24.57 21.05
CA TYR A 594 -3.96 23.95 19.80
C TYR A 594 -4.60 24.64 18.58
N VAL A 595 -5.92 24.87 18.62
CA VAL A 595 -6.64 25.56 17.53
C VAL A 595 -6.12 26.98 17.34
N LEU A 596 -5.93 27.74 18.42
CA LEU A 596 -5.40 29.10 18.36
C LEU A 596 -4.00 29.15 17.77
N GLN A 597 -3.12 28.22 18.15
CA GLN A 597 -1.77 28.13 17.59
C GLN A 597 -1.80 27.92 16.07
N TYR A 598 -2.65 27.01 15.59
CA TYR A 598 -2.79 26.77 14.15
C TYR A 598 -3.42 27.94 13.40
N GLN A 599 -4.37 28.62 14.00
CA GLN A 599 -5.01 29.81 13.43
C GLN A 599 -4.01 30.96 13.28
N VAL A 600 -3.21 31.24 14.32
CA VAL A 600 -2.14 32.24 14.25
C VAL A 600 -1.16 31.89 13.14
N LEU A 601 -0.69 30.64 13.09
CA LEU A 601 0.25 30.19 12.08
C LEU A 601 -0.31 30.33 10.65
N MET A 602 -1.55 29.89 10.41
CA MET A 602 -2.18 29.99 9.09
C MET A 602 -2.50 31.44 8.71
N MET A 603 -2.87 32.31 9.66
CA MET A 603 -3.05 33.73 9.38
C MET A 603 -1.73 34.40 8.97
N LEU A 604 -0.62 34.08 9.63
CA LEU A 604 0.71 34.58 9.26
C LEU A 604 1.13 34.07 7.87
N CYS A 605 1.02 32.76 7.61
CA CYS A 605 1.34 32.18 6.30
C CYS A 605 0.49 32.77 5.17
N THR A 606 -0.82 32.91 5.39
CA THR A 606 -1.72 33.47 4.37
C THR A 606 -1.61 34.98 4.23
N SER A 607 -1.01 35.69 5.21
CA SER A 607 -0.68 37.11 5.10
C SER A 607 0.44 37.34 4.07
N VAL A 608 1.43 36.44 4.01
CA VAL A 608 2.45 36.46 2.95
C VAL A 608 1.81 36.27 1.57
N CYS A 609 0.85 35.35 1.45
CA CYS A 609 0.12 35.13 0.21
C CYS A 609 -0.76 36.34 -0.18
N THR A 610 -1.45 36.97 0.77
CA THR A 610 -2.30 38.14 0.45
C THR A 610 -1.47 39.35 0.07
N GLU A 611 -0.34 39.61 0.75
CA GLU A 611 0.53 40.75 0.45
C GLU A 611 1.16 40.67 -0.94
N THR A 612 1.44 39.45 -1.40
CA THR A 612 1.98 39.19 -2.74
C THR A 612 0.90 39.11 -3.82
N GLY A 613 -0.38 39.26 -3.46
CA GLY A 613 -1.50 39.09 -4.40
C GLY A 613 -1.70 37.65 -4.88
N PHE A 614 -1.13 36.66 -4.18
CA PHE A 614 -1.24 35.25 -4.55
C PHE A 614 -2.62 34.68 -4.20
N GLY A 615 -3.27 34.01 -5.15
CA GLY A 615 -4.56 33.35 -4.93
C GLY A 615 -5.78 34.29 -4.89
N VAL A 616 -5.65 35.50 -5.42
CA VAL A 616 -6.75 36.46 -5.62
C VAL A 616 -7.51 36.15 -6.91
N TYR A 617 -8.83 36.08 -6.83
CA TYR A 617 -9.69 35.80 -7.99
C TYR A 617 -11.00 36.60 -7.91
N PRO A 618 -11.67 36.87 -9.06
CA PRO A 618 -12.96 37.52 -9.08
C PRO A 618 -14.01 36.70 -8.30
N THR A 619 -14.77 37.34 -7.42
CA THR A 619 -15.80 36.71 -6.56
C THR A 619 -16.84 35.95 -7.39
N LYS A 620 -17.18 36.45 -8.58
CA LYS A 620 -18.13 35.81 -9.52
C LYS A 620 -17.67 34.42 -10.00
N THR A 621 -16.39 34.08 -9.89
CA THR A 621 -15.84 32.76 -10.26
C THR A 621 -15.94 31.72 -9.14
N GLN A 622 -16.44 32.12 -7.96
CA GLN A 622 -16.58 31.28 -6.76
C GLN A 622 -15.29 30.48 -6.44
N PRO A 623 -14.17 31.14 -6.14
CA PRO A 623 -12.92 30.45 -5.88
C PRO A 623 -13.02 29.54 -4.65
N LEU A 624 -12.61 28.28 -4.81
CA LEU A 624 -12.60 27.27 -3.75
C LEU A 624 -11.19 27.09 -3.16
N PRO A 625 -11.08 26.77 -1.85
CA PRO A 625 -9.79 26.55 -1.19
C PRO A 625 -8.95 25.47 -1.89
N GLY A 626 -7.70 25.79 -2.24
CA GLY A 626 -6.78 24.89 -2.94
C GLY A 626 -7.12 24.59 -4.42
N HIS A 627 -8.35 24.82 -4.87
CA HIS A 627 -8.75 24.68 -6.27
C HIS A 627 -8.46 25.97 -7.06
N GLY A 628 -8.80 27.13 -6.51
CA GLY A 628 -8.94 28.37 -7.30
C GLY A 628 -10.35 28.49 -7.92
N PRO A 629 -10.53 29.21 -9.03
CA PRO A 629 -11.85 29.49 -9.62
C PRO A 629 -12.58 28.17 -9.96
N SER A 630 -13.87 28.10 -9.64
CA SER A 630 -14.68 26.89 -9.81
C SER A 630 -15.76 27.03 -10.90
N THR A 631 -16.15 28.27 -11.21
CA THR A 631 -17.20 28.58 -12.19
C THR A 631 -16.81 29.77 -13.05
N ARG A 632 -17.51 29.97 -14.19
CA ARG A 632 -17.37 31.13 -15.09
C ARG A 632 -15.95 31.36 -15.65
N PHE A 633 -15.34 30.31 -16.18
CA PHE A 633 -14.00 30.36 -16.81
C PHE A 633 -13.91 31.29 -18.02
N SER A 634 -15.01 31.52 -18.77
CA SER A 634 -15.03 32.48 -19.87
C SER A 634 -14.84 33.92 -19.39
N LEU A 635 -15.47 34.30 -18.28
CA LEU A 635 -15.28 35.59 -17.63
C LEU A 635 -13.85 35.73 -17.09
N LEU A 636 -13.29 34.66 -16.54
CA LEU A 636 -11.91 34.64 -16.10
C LEU A 636 -10.95 34.93 -17.26
N ASN A 637 -11.09 34.23 -18.39
CA ASN A 637 -10.24 34.43 -19.58
C ASN A 637 -10.39 35.85 -20.16
N LEU A 638 -11.59 36.42 -20.12
CA LEU A 638 -11.83 37.76 -20.64
C LEU A 638 -11.20 38.83 -19.71
N ALA A 639 -11.27 38.61 -18.40
CA ALA A 639 -10.63 39.45 -17.38
C ALA A 639 -9.10 39.30 -17.33
N THR A 640 -8.51 38.21 -17.86
CA THR A 640 -7.05 38.09 -17.98
C THR A 640 -6.48 38.86 -19.17
N VAL A 641 -7.28 39.05 -20.23
CA VAL A 641 -6.84 39.72 -21.47
C VAL A 641 -7.26 41.19 -21.50
N THR A 642 -8.41 41.52 -20.92
CA THR A 642 -9.00 42.86 -20.96
C THR A 642 -8.94 43.52 -19.58
N GLU A 643 -8.18 44.60 -19.47
CA GLU A 643 -7.96 45.32 -18.19
C GLU A 643 -9.25 46.00 -17.67
N GLU A 644 -10.07 46.56 -18.57
CA GLU A 644 -11.34 47.20 -18.22
C GLU A 644 -12.30 46.24 -17.51
N VAL A 645 -12.43 45.01 -18.02
CA VAL A 645 -13.30 43.99 -17.42
C VAL A 645 -12.75 43.46 -16.10
N ALA A 646 -11.42 43.50 -15.92
CA ALA A 646 -10.77 43.12 -14.68
C ALA A 646 -11.07 44.14 -13.56
N LEU A 647 -11.01 45.44 -13.87
CA LEU A 647 -11.30 46.53 -12.92
C LEU A 647 -12.76 46.53 -12.43
N GLU A 648 -13.71 46.08 -13.25
CA GLU A 648 -15.13 45.99 -12.87
C GLU A 648 -15.46 44.83 -11.92
N GLN A 649 -14.53 43.90 -11.67
CA GLN A 649 -14.80 42.75 -10.81
C GLN A 649 -14.39 43.00 -9.36
N GLU A 650 -15.21 42.52 -8.44
CA GLU A 650 -14.82 42.38 -7.05
C GLU A 650 -13.92 41.16 -6.86
N TYR A 651 -12.83 41.32 -6.13
CA TYR A 651 -11.86 40.27 -5.86
C TYR A 651 -11.96 39.72 -4.44
N ASN A 652 -11.66 38.44 -4.26
CA ASN A 652 -11.53 37.84 -2.94
C ASN A 652 -10.40 36.81 -2.85
N PHE A 653 -10.04 36.47 -1.61
CA PHE A 653 -8.99 35.49 -1.28
C PHE A 653 -9.57 34.17 -0.74
N ALA A 654 -10.78 33.77 -1.16
CA ALA A 654 -11.41 32.55 -0.65
C ALA A 654 -10.61 31.28 -1.00
N MET A 655 -9.80 31.32 -2.05
CA MET A 655 -8.87 30.24 -2.42
C MET A 655 -7.80 29.98 -1.32
N LEU A 656 -7.39 30.99 -0.56
CA LEU A 656 -6.42 30.88 0.53
C LEU A 656 -7.07 30.48 1.88
N ARG A 657 -8.37 30.23 1.92
CA ARG A 657 -9.09 29.97 3.17
C ARG A 657 -8.77 28.57 3.70
N SER A 658 -7.91 28.49 4.72
CA SER A 658 -7.55 27.22 5.35
C SER A 658 -8.56 26.73 6.39
N PHE A 659 -9.21 27.64 7.12
CA PHE A 659 -10.18 27.30 8.17
C PHE A 659 -11.53 27.98 7.97
N GLU A 660 -12.59 27.26 8.33
CA GLU A 660 -13.96 27.77 8.38
C GLU A 660 -14.49 27.69 9.82
N ASN A 661 -14.31 28.78 10.58
CA ASN A 661 -14.50 28.80 12.03
C ASN A 661 -15.93 28.42 12.46
N GLU A 662 -16.94 28.79 11.68
CA GLU A 662 -18.34 28.44 11.95
C GLU A 662 -18.54 26.92 11.94
N LYS A 663 -18.06 26.23 10.90
CA LYS A 663 -18.16 24.76 10.81
C LYS A 663 -17.24 24.05 11.80
N LEU A 664 -16.12 24.67 12.13
CA LEU A 664 -15.15 24.13 13.07
C LEU A 664 -15.67 24.13 14.51
N LEU A 665 -16.23 25.24 14.96
CA LEU A 665 -16.63 25.43 16.36
C LEU A 665 -18.10 25.09 16.59
N ILE A 666 -18.99 25.46 15.66
CA ILE A 666 -20.45 25.44 15.86
C ILE A 666 -21.13 24.31 15.04
N GLY A 667 -20.40 23.70 14.10
CA GLY A 667 -20.93 22.61 13.27
C GLY A 667 -21.51 21.46 14.12
N PRO A 668 -22.75 20.99 13.84
CA PRO A 668 -23.41 19.97 14.66
C PRO A 668 -22.78 18.58 14.50
N ARG A 669 -22.06 18.35 13.41
CA ARG A 669 -21.55 17.02 13.03
C ARG A 669 -20.03 17.02 12.90
N MET A 670 -19.40 15.87 13.15
CA MET A 670 -17.95 15.71 13.01
C MET A 670 -17.51 15.93 11.56
N ARG A 671 -18.35 15.55 10.59
CA ARG A 671 -18.10 15.82 9.17
C ARG A 671 -17.95 17.31 8.86
N ASP A 672 -18.63 18.19 9.60
CA ASP A 672 -18.59 19.64 9.35
C ASP A 672 -17.28 20.23 9.90
N THR A 673 -16.84 19.76 11.06
CA THR A 673 -15.51 20.07 11.62
C THR A 673 -14.39 19.64 10.69
N LEU A 674 -14.41 18.39 10.21
CA LEU A 674 -13.43 17.90 9.24
C LEU A 674 -13.52 18.63 7.89
N ARG A 675 -14.68 19.20 7.54
CA ARG A 675 -14.84 20.01 6.33
C ARG A 675 -14.23 21.40 6.44
N GLY A 676 -14.30 21.99 7.63
CA GLY A 676 -13.75 23.30 7.95
C GLY A 676 -12.29 23.30 8.41
N TRP A 677 -11.67 22.12 8.59
CA TRP A 677 -10.27 21.96 8.96
C TRP A 677 -9.36 21.83 7.74
N ASP A 678 -8.30 22.64 7.68
CA ASP A 678 -7.27 22.66 6.62
C ASP A 678 -7.81 22.35 5.21
N MET A 679 -8.70 23.23 4.74
CA MET A 679 -9.50 23.02 3.54
C MET A 679 -8.63 22.82 2.28
N SER A 680 -7.49 23.52 2.20
CA SER A 680 -6.57 23.46 1.06
C SER A 680 -5.92 22.08 0.93
N THR A 681 -5.42 21.53 2.04
CA THR A 681 -4.76 20.24 2.01
C THR A 681 -5.75 19.10 1.91
N ARG A 682 -6.92 19.24 2.56
CA ARG A 682 -8.04 18.31 2.36
C ARG A 682 -8.48 18.24 0.89
N TYR A 683 -8.56 19.39 0.22
CA TYR A 683 -8.87 19.43 -1.21
C TYR A 683 -7.84 18.63 -2.02
N TRP A 684 -6.55 18.74 -1.70
CA TRP A 684 -5.50 17.96 -2.35
C TRP A 684 -5.74 16.45 -2.23
N PHE A 685 -5.91 15.94 -1.01
CA PHE A 685 -6.16 14.51 -0.80
C PHE A 685 -7.44 14.07 -1.51
N TRP A 686 -8.51 14.85 -1.43
CA TRP A 686 -9.74 14.52 -2.16
C TRP A 686 -9.54 14.48 -3.69
N ALA A 687 -8.83 15.45 -4.26
CA ALA A 687 -8.64 15.60 -5.70
C ALA A 687 -7.74 14.52 -6.30
N TYR A 688 -6.61 14.22 -5.63
CA TYR A 688 -5.58 13.34 -6.17
C TYR A 688 -5.66 11.90 -5.64
N THR A 689 -6.08 11.68 -4.39
CA THR A 689 -6.17 10.32 -3.82
C THR A 689 -7.58 9.75 -3.96
N TYR A 690 -8.60 10.43 -3.43
CA TYR A 690 -9.98 9.90 -3.39
C TYR A 690 -10.60 9.77 -4.79
N LYS A 691 -10.59 10.82 -5.61
CA LYS A 691 -11.15 10.76 -6.98
C LYS A 691 -10.46 9.74 -7.87
N GLY A 692 -9.14 9.57 -7.70
CA GLY A 692 -8.36 8.55 -8.40
C GLY A 692 -8.88 7.14 -8.07
N MET A 693 -9.07 6.85 -6.78
CA MET A 693 -9.53 5.55 -6.31
C MET A 693 -10.99 5.23 -6.72
N VAL A 694 -11.92 6.19 -6.61
CA VAL A 694 -13.35 6.01 -6.93
C VAL A 694 -13.62 5.76 -8.43
N LYS A 695 -12.71 6.17 -9.32
CA LYS A 695 -12.78 5.83 -10.75
C LYS A 695 -12.43 4.37 -11.06
N THR A 696 -11.83 3.63 -10.12
CA THR A 696 -11.15 2.35 -10.40
C THR A 696 -11.99 1.10 -10.17
N ASN A 697 -13.03 1.14 -9.32
CA ASN A 697 -13.80 -0.09 -9.01
C ASN A 697 -15.28 0.20 -8.66
N LYS A 698 -16.21 -0.56 -9.27
CA LYS A 698 -17.66 -0.44 -9.01
C LYS A 698 -18.08 -0.95 -7.63
N GLU A 699 -17.37 -1.95 -7.08
CA GLU A 699 -17.66 -2.46 -5.73
C GLU A 699 -17.10 -1.55 -4.63
N VAL A 700 -15.93 -0.94 -4.85
CA VAL A 700 -15.45 0.17 -4.02
C VAL A 700 -16.40 1.36 -4.16
N ARG A 701 -16.94 1.61 -5.35
CA ARG A 701 -17.99 2.64 -5.51
C ARG A 701 -19.28 2.27 -4.77
N CYS A 702 -19.68 1.00 -4.63
CA CYS A 702 -20.88 0.64 -3.87
C CYS A 702 -20.65 0.71 -2.35
N VAL A 703 -19.56 0.12 -1.85
CA VAL A 703 -19.21 0.12 -0.42
C VAL A 703 -18.75 1.51 0.06
N PHE A 704 -18.10 2.32 -0.78
CA PHE A 704 -17.56 3.65 -0.42
C PHE A 704 -18.29 4.85 -1.03
N ALA A 705 -19.21 4.69 -2.01
CA ALA A 705 -20.13 5.77 -2.38
C ALA A 705 -21.44 5.73 -1.58
N GLN A 706 -21.76 4.60 -0.93
CA GLN A 706 -22.87 4.51 0.01
C GLN A 706 -22.46 4.84 1.45
N TYR A 707 -21.17 4.70 1.82
CA TYR A 707 -20.68 5.02 3.16
C TYR A 707 -19.60 6.09 3.16
N VAL A 708 -19.89 7.18 3.89
CA VAL A 708 -18.97 8.21 4.36
C VAL A 708 -18.23 8.94 3.23
N SER A 709 -18.73 10.15 2.94
CA SER A 709 -18.13 11.15 2.04
C SER A 709 -16.60 11.11 2.09
N GLY A 710 -15.92 11.20 0.93
CA GLY A 710 -14.46 11.08 0.68
C GLY A 710 -13.49 11.91 1.54
N SER A 711 -13.71 11.85 2.85
CA SER A 711 -13.09 12.58 3.95
C SER A 711 -12.39 11.57 4.84
N ALA A 712 -12.99 10.41 5.17
CA ALA A 712 -12.34 9.40 6.02
C ALA A 712 -11.10 8.77 5.36
N LEU A 713 -11.15 8.40 4.07
CA LEU A 713 -9.99 7.85 3.36
C LEU A 713 -8.94 8.92 3.03
N SER A 714 -9.39 10.13 2.68
CA SER A 714 -8.51 11.30 2.51
C SER A 714 -7.84 11.68 3.82
N PHE A 715 -8.53 11.50 4.94
CA PHE A 715 -8.03 11.76 6.29
C PHE A 715 -7.12 10.64 6.78
N LEU A 716 -7.40 9.37 6.46
CA LEU A 716 -6.47 8.27 6.70
C LEU A 716 -5.18 8.46 5.87
N ALA A 717 -5.31 8.88 4.62
CA ALA A 717 -4.14 9.24 3.81
C ALA A 717 -3.38 10.44 4.39
N TRP A 718 -4.09 11.42 4.96
CA TRP A 718 -3.53 12.55 5.70
C TRP A 718 -2.80 12.13 6.99
N THR A 719 -3.34 11.19 7.77
CA THR A 719 -2.68 10.68 8.97
C THR A 719 -1.52 9.74 8.64
N VAL A 720 -1.59 8.99 7.54
CA VAL A 720 -0.41 8.26 7.06
C VAL A 720 0.67 9.24 6.59
N TRP A 721 0.26 10.36 5.98
CA TRP A 721 1.14 11.41 5.50
C TRP A 721 1.84 12.20 6.62
N CYS A 722 1.10 12.58 7.66
CA CYS A 722 1.64 13.32 8.81
C CYS A 722 2.59 12.47 9.67
N GLY A 723 2.71 11.16 9.39
CA GLY A 723 3.65 10.21 9.99
C GLY A 723 2.92 9.07 10.72
N PRO A 724 3.35 7.81 10.58
CA PRO A 724 2.65 6.66 11.17
C PRO A 724 2.95 6.51 12.68
N THR A 725 2.68 7.56 13.46
CA THR A 725 2.79 7.50 14.92
C THR A 725 1.53 6.89 15.52
N LEU A 726 1.67 6.31 16.71
CA LEU A 726 0.56 5.72 17.45
C LEU A 726 -0.60 6.73 17.63
N GLN A 727 -0.27 7.99 17.89
CA GLN A 727 -1.22 9.08 18.05
C GLN A 727 -2.10 9.26 16.80
N GLN A 728 -1.49 9.24 15.62
CA GLN A 728 -2.18 9.44 14.36
C GLN A 728 -3.04 8.24 13.98
N LEU A 729 -2.60 7.03 14.34
CA LEU A 729 -3.40 5.82 14.21
C LEU A 729 -4.65 5.88 15.08
N ILE A 730 -4.51 6.25 16.36
CA ILE A 730 -5.64 6.44 17.28
C ILE A 730 -6.63 7.46 16.69
N ILE A 731 -6.17 8.64 16.30
CA ILE A 731 -7.02 9.69 15.70
C ILE A 731 -7.78 9.15 14.47
N SER A 732 -7.07 8.47 13.56
CA SER A 732 -7.68 7.96 12.31
C SER A 732 -8.73 6.88 12.57
N ALA A 733 -8.45 5.94 13.47
CA ALA A 733 -9.37 4.85 13.81
C ALA A 733 -10.60 5.37 14.56
N THR A 734 -10.42 6.25 15.55
CA THR A 734 -11.54 6.85 16.31
C THR A 734 -12.46 7.66 15.39
N LEU A 735 -11.89 8.51 14.52
CA LEU A 735 -12.69 9.32 13.59
C LEU A 735 -13.38 8.49 12.52
N TRP A 736 -12.75 7.42 12.04
CA TRP A 736 -13.37 6.49 11.09
C TRP A 736 -14.63 5.85 11.70
N VAL A 737 -14.51 5.27 12.90
CA VAL A 737 -15.64 4.67 13.63
C VAL A 737 -16.73 5.70 13.91
N HIS A 738 -16.35 6.89 14.41
CA HIS A 738 -17.29 7.95 14.76
C HIS A 738 -18.10 8.44 13.55
N LEU A 739 -17.46 8.67 12.40
CA LEU A 739 -18.14 9.09 11.18
C LEU A 739 -19.09 8.01 10.63
N HIS A 740 -18.73 6.73 10.78
CA HIS A 740 -19.61 5.62 10.42
C HIS A 740 -20.85 5.56 11.31
N LEU A 741 -20.67 5.70 12.63
CA LEU A 741 -21.79 5.77 13.57
C LEU A 741 -22.67 6.99 13.28
N GLU A 742 -22.10 8.17 13.06
CA GLU A 742 -22.87 9.37 12.72
C GLU A 742 -23.73 9.17 11.44
N TYR A 743 -23.23 8.41 10.46
CA TYR A 743 -23.97 8.08 9.25
C TYR A 743 -25.13 7.11 9.52
N GLU A 744 -24.84 5.98 10.16
CA GLU A 744 -25.84 4.94 10.46
C GLU A 744 -26.96 5.48 11.36
N TYR A 745 -26.61 6.19 12.44
CA TYR A 745 -27.59 6.86 13.29
C TYR A 745 -28.32 7.99 12.54
N GLY A 746 -27.68 8.61 11.55
CA GLY A 746 -28.34 9.56 10.66
C GLY A 746 -29.45 8.94 9.80
N GLU A 747 -29.24 7.74 9.25
CA GLU A 747 -30.25 7.00 8.46
C GLU A 747 -31.32 6.34 9.34
N LEU A 748 -30.94 5.86 10.53
CA LEU A 748 -31.85 5.20 11.47
C LEU A 748 -32.94 6.16 11.99
N TYR A 749 -32.66 7.46 12.09
CA TYR A 749 -33.51 8.45 12.75
C TYR A 749 -33.95 9.59 11.84
N ASP A 750 -34.08 9.36 10.53
CA ASP A 750 -34.73 10.31 9.60
C ASP A 750 -36.24 10.37 9.90
N THR A 751 -36.59 10.97 11.04
CA THR A 751 -37.94 11.20 11.53
C THR A 751 -38.17 12.71 11.65
N ASN A 752 -39.31 13.15 11.13
CA ASN A 752 -40.01 14.44 11.30
C ASN A 752 -39.20 15.67 11.75
N VAL A 753 -39.41 16.79 11.04
CA VAL A 753 -38.77 18.12 11.23
C VAL A 753 -38.64 18.58 12.70
N SER A 754 -39.52 18.14 13.61
CA SER A 754 -39.52 18.47 15.04
C SER A 754 -38.38 17.83 15.86
N MET A 755 -37.84 16.66 15.48
CA MET A 755 -36.77 15.99 16.26
C MET A 755 -35.36 16.37 15.82
N LYS A 756 -35.21 17.10 14.70
CA LYS A 756 -33.90 17.43 14.12
C LYS A 756 -33.00 18.24 15.07
N ILE A 757 -33.55 19.23 15.76
CA ILE A 757 -32.79 20.16 16.60
C ILE A 757 -32.18 19.46 17.84
N PRO A 758 -32.93 18.69 18.65
CA PRO A 758 -32.35 17.91 19.74
C PRO A 758 -31.24 16.95 19.29
N TRP A 759 -31.39 16.32 18.13
CA TRP A 759 -30.36 15.42 17.58
C TRP A 759 -29.10 16.14 17.14
N ASP A 760 -29.23 17.29 16.47
CA ASP A 760 -28.08 18.12 16.09
C ASP A 760 -27.31 18.62 17.34
N ILE A 761 -28.02 18.89 18.45
CA ILE A 761 -27.40 19.21 19.74
C ILE A 761 -26.66 18.00 20.31
N GLY A 762 -27.28 16.81 20.31
CA GLY A 762 -26.66 15.57 20.79
C GLY A 762 -25.39 15.19 20.01
N PHE A 763 -25.43 15.27 18.68
CA PHE A 763 -24.25 15.05 17.84
C PHE A 763 -23.15 16.09 18.08
N SER A 764 -23.53 17.36 18.33
CA SER A 764 -22.57 18.42 18.64
C SER A 764 -21.83 18.17 19.96
N ILE A 765 -22.56 17.69 20.98
CA ILE A 765 -21.98 17.31 22.28
C ILE A 765 -21.03 16.11 22.10
N MET A 766 -21.47 15.06 21.41
CA MET A 766 -20.66 13.87 21.15
C MET A 766 -19.39 14.20 20.36
N ARG A 767 -19.48 15.14 19.41
CA ARG A 767 -18.36 15.68 18.64
C ARG A 767 -17.37 16.41 19.55
N LEU A 768 -17.83 17.29 20.45
CA LEU A 768 -16.95 18.01 21.36
C LEU A 768 -16.19 17.07 22.30
N PHE A 769 -16.87 16.04 22.82
CA PHE A 769 -16.23 14.98 23.60
C PHE A 769 -15.19 14.20 22.78
N CYS A 770 -15.47 13.90 21.52
CA CYS A 770 -14.50 13.25 20.62
C CYS A 770 -13.23 14.10 20.43
N LEU A 771 -13.38 15.38 20.10
CA LEU A 771 -12.25 16.29 19.88
C LEU A 771 -11.43 16.48 21.15
N THR A 772 -12.10 16.62 22.30
CA THR A 772 -11.46 16.72 23.62
C THR A 772 -10.69 15.44 23.95
N TYR A 773 -11.24 14.27 23.65
CA TYR A 773 -10.57 12.98 23.85
C TYR A 773 -9.35 12.77 22.93
N LEU A 774 -9.39 13.31 21.71
CA LEU A 774 -8.29 13.19 20.73
C LEU A 774 -7.20 14.25 20.89
N THR A 775 -7.42 15.27 21.73
CA THR A 775 -6.47 16.38 21.92
C THR A 775 -5.07 15.93 22.37
N PRO A 776 -4.88 14.99 23.32
CA PRO A 776 -3.56 14.49 23.70
C PRO A 776 -2.76 13.92 22.52
N CYS A 777 -3.42 13.25 21.57
CA CYS A 777 -2.77 12.75 20.35
C CYS A 777 -2.31 13.87 19.41
N LEU A 778 -2.89 15.07 19.49
CA LEU A 778 -2.53 16.21 18.65
C LEU A 778 -1.38 17.04 19.23
N ILE A 779 -1.24 17.06 20.57
CA ILE A 779 -0.27 17.90 21.27
C ILE A 779 0.98 17.14 21.75
N LEU A 780 0.87 15.87 22.13
CA LEU A 780 1.97 15.09 22.71
C LEU A 780 2.78 14.35 21.63
N LYS A 781 4.10 14.53 21.67
CA LYS A 781 5.02 13.86 20.74
C LYS A 781 5.39 12.43 21.16
N ASP A 782 5.46 12.19 22.46
CA ASP A 782 5.87 10.88 23.02
C ASP A 782 4.68 9.92 23.12
N SER A 783 4.78 8.78 22.43
CA SER A 783 3.74 7.75 22.41
C SER A 783 3.56 7.05 23.76
N ALA A 784 4.60 6.94 24.59
CA ALA A 784 4.50 6.31 25.91
C ALA A 784 3.64 7.15 26.86
N VAL A 785 3.81 8.47 26.83
CA VAL A 785 3.02 9.42 27.63
C VAL A 785 1.56 9.45 27.17
N VAL A 786 1.32 9.36 25.86
CA VAL A 786 -0.04 9.25 25.30
C VAL A 786 -0.74 7.98 25.78
N LEU A 787 -0.06 6.83 25.75
CA LEU A 787 -0.62 5.57 26.25
C LEU A 787 -0.89 5.62 27.76
N ARG A 788 0.04 6.18 28.53
CA ARG A 788 -0.14 6.41 29.96
C ARG A 788 -1.39 7.25 30.22
N TYR A 789 -1.59 8.33 29.46
CA TYR A 789 -2.78 9.16 29.55
C TYR A 789 -4.07 8.36 29.27
N TYR A 790 -4.13 7.63 28.16
CA TYR A 790 -5.34 6.87 27.81
C TYR A 790 -5.67 5.74 28.78
N ASN A 791 -4.64 5.06 29.32
CA ASN A 791 -4.81 4.09 30.39
C ASN A 791 -5.36 4.74 31.66
N SER A 792 -4.91 5.94 31.98
CA SER A 792 -5.35 6.69 33.17
C SER A 792 -6.83 7.11 33.11
N ILE A 793 -7.40 7.23 31.91
CA ILE A 793 -8.82 7.53 31.66
C ILE A 793 -9.61 6.33 31.17
N PHE A 794 -9.07 5.11 31.31
CA PHE A 794 -9.71 3.83 30.98
C PHE A 794 -10.27 3.75 29.57
N TRP A 795 -9.66 4.45 28.61
CA TRP A 795 -10.12 4.48 27.22
C TRP A 795 -11.60 4.84 27.06
N VAL A 796 -12.14 5.67 27.97
CA VAL A 796 -13.58 5.90 28.16
C VAL A 796 -14.37 6.17 26.87
N TYR A 797 -13.85 7.00 25.96
CA TYR A 797 -14.55 7.34 24.72
C TYR A 797 -14.60 6.16 23.74
N HIS A 798 -13.56 5.32 23.67
CA HIS A 798 -13.59 4.10 22.85
C HIS A 798 -14.60 3.09 23.39
N MET A 799 -14.74 2.97 24.72
CA MET A 799 -15.78 2.14 25.33
C MET A 799 -17.18 2.66 24.95
N VAL A 800 -17.41 3.97 25.00
CA VAL A 800 -18.67 4.58 24.54
C VAL A 800 -18.94 4.27 23.06
N LEU A 801 -17.94 4.41 22.18
CA LEU A 801 -18.09 4.05 20.76
C LEU A 801 -18.43 2.56 20.58
N LEU A 802 -17.81 1.67 21.36
CA LEU A 802 -18.10 0.23 21.31
C LEU A 802 -19.54 -0.06 21.74
N PHE A 803 -20.05 0.57 22.80
CA PHE A 803 -21.45 0.44 23.20
C PHE A 803 -22.42 0.98 22.14
N LEU A 804 -22.10 2.11 21.49
CA LEU A 804 -22.90 2.64 20.38
C LEU A 804 -22.89 1.70 19.16
N ILE A 805 -21.77 1.06 18.83
CA ILE A 805 -21.71 0.05 17.77
C ILE A 805 -22.64 -1.13 18.11
N LEU A 806 -22.56 -1.66 19.34
CA LEU A 806 -23.41 -2.77 19.78
C LEU A 806 -24.89 -2.38 19.75
N GLY A 807 -25.22 -1.15 20.16
CA GLY A 807 -26.56 -0.59 20.07
C GLY A 807 -27.07 -0.51 18.62
N ALA A 808 -26.27 0.01 17.70
CA ALA A 808 -26.62 0.08 16.28
C ALA A 808 -26.89 -1.32 15.68
N VAL A 809 -26.06 -2.31 16.01
CA VAL A 809 -26.25 -3.70 15.57
C VAL A 809 -27.53 -4.31 16.16
N GLY A 810 -27.84 -4.04 17.43
CA GLY A 810 -29.07 -4.47 18.09
C GLY A 810 -30.32 -3.93 17.39
N VAL A 811 -30.36 -2.62 17.14
CA VAL A 811 -31.49 -1.95 16.45
C VAL A 811 -31.63 -2.43 15.00
N TYR A 812 -30.51 -2.65 14.30
CA TYR A 812 -30.53 -3.22 12.96
C TYR A 812 -31.16 -4.62 12.95
N LYS A 813 -30.80 -5.47 13.90
CA LYS A 813 -31.36 -6.82 14.07
C LYS A 813 -32.87 -6.76 14.32
N GLU A 814 -33.34 -5.89 15.21
CA GLU A 814 -34.77 -5.69 15.46
C GLU A 814 -35.54 -5.23 14.21
N ARG A 815 -35.00 -4.28 13.43
CA ARG A 815 -35.63 -3.85 12.17
C ARG A 815 -35.66 -4.93 11.11
N THR A 816 -34.61 -5.76 11.00
CA THR A 816 -34.61 -6.89 10.07
C THR A 816 -35.64 -7.96 10.47
N LEU A 817 -35.82 -8.20 11.77
CA LEU A 817 -36.85 -9.10 12.28
C LEU A 817 -38.25 -8.53 12.01
N ALA A 818 -38.47 -7.24 12.28
CA ALA A 818 -39.74 -6.56 12.02
C ALA A 818 -40.12 -6.51 10.52
N ARG A 819 -39.13 -6.40 9.62
CA ARG A 819 -39.34 -6.48 8.16
C ARG A 819 -39.54 -7.90 7.63
N SER A 820 -39.15 -8.93 8.39
CA SER A 820 -39.40 -10.33 8.04
C SER A 820 -40.73 -10.86 8.58
N SER A 821 -41.36 -10.13 9.49
CA SER A 821 -42.69 -10.42 10.05
C SER A 821 -43.85 -9.66 9.38
N LEU A 822 -43.54 -8.82 8.38
CA LEU A 822 -44.47 -8.16 7.45
C LEU A 822 -44.26 -8.79 6.08
#